data_AF-A0A226EMJ8-F1
#
_entry.id   AF-A0A226EMJ8-F1
#
_cell.length_a   1.000
_cell.length_b   1.000
_cell.length_c   1.000
_cell.angle_alpha   90.00
_cell.angle_beta   90.00
_cell.angle_gamma   90.00
#
_symmetry.space_group_name_H-M   'P 1'
#
loop_
_entity.id
_entity.type
_entity.pdbx_description
1 polymer ?
#
loop_
_entity_poly.entity_id
_entity_poly.type
_entity_poly.pdbx_seq_one_letter_code
_entity_poly.pdbx_strand_id
1 'polypeptide(L)'
;MRYLFPSILLPLVWTTIFLQNTLAARILVIHALYSGSPLLTWRTAGEYFAQNGHHVHYLRWKDSHHHSPLPHENMTETVLTVNNKDGRFSYLTKEKEAGFDIPFDLLLQEGMSYTRIYYESMKTYSMFYSICDDLLGNKELIRQLRRMDFHLAIVDLVGNECTLPLTHHLGLPTVGFWGMQFASGETTLTTAFIPPSHAPNLLTKFGSEMTFPQRMVNTFAYVVSQAVVRGQCWILSGVVKKHLPGSPEPCSLIKELNGMLINSDHIMDTPQLLPPTFIRIGGIHIKKAKPLPKELDYWMQSAGDDGVVLFGVGYTINPKVLSKRFIQAFFQAAKRLPQKFLMKLEGHLENVPSNVKIMSWIPQQDVLAHNATRLFVNHCGLQGVTEALYHAVPMVGLPIFLDQGDYLVKLVKHGVAIPLDRQTATAEVIYQTLRRALNNPSFKHNAKRLSKLMKDTPDKLTPQERALQLVEYLGFQILLSKHLLIPWPERKLGIMGWAALVVVVILRAMTLLYDVLTFPIYLISQKPWRRLRDHKESKAQLISSKEGVTFRATTPISKIHIEMENGGIDTLTKMFSYAVRRNGTKRCLGTRELFAEEEEMQKNGKVFKKFAMGDYVWRSYNDVDTLAENFGKGLRSLGLKPKDKIGIFAETRAEWLIAAIGCFKQNLTLVTLYSTLGEDAVAHGLNETECEFVLTSHDLMPKFYYVLGKTPTVKHIIFMEDPLKTTETTGYREGVDIHPYCEVVSRGTKAHFAPSPPEPEDVAIIMYTSGSTGNPKGVLLSHSNIILAQMAFCDALGTVKDDDVYIGYLPLAHVLELMCEATSFLSGIPIGYSSPLTMTDTSSKIKRGCKGDTGVLRPTIMTMVPLIVDRIYKGIQEKVSESGEIGKAVFKFFYDYRLKWYYRGYKTHIVDKIAFKKLRHLVGGRVRIIACGGAPLCAETHEFIRNTLCAPLVQGYGLTETAACSTISMQSDMSTGRAGVPFGCCDIRLVNWDEGNYRVTDKPFPRGEICMGGHNVALGYYNLPEATEKDFFESDGRRWFRSGDIGEIQYDGVVKIIDRKKDLVKLQAGEYVSLGKVESELKTCAIVENICVYGDSTKNFCVALVVPTQKPLTAIATKLGKANLSFQQMCADPEITNAVLKVLQTHGASCKLIKFEIPGALTLCHDLWTPDMGLVTAAFKLKRKNIQDHYQSDINRMYA
;
A
#
# COMPACT_ATOMS: atom_id res chain seq x y z
N MET A 1 29.72 -7.76 -2.00
CA MET A 1 29.87 -7.37 -0.59
C MET A 1 30.49 -5.96 -0.49
N ARG A 2 29.80 -4.91 -0.98
CA ARG A 2 30.29 -3.50 -1.01
C ARG A 2 29.17 -2.42 -1.16
N TYR A 3 27.92 -2.72 -0.81
CA TYR A 3 26.75 -1.82 -0.99
C TYR A 3 25.99 -1.56 0.32
N LEU A 4 26.71 -1.33 1.43
CA LEU A 4 26.10 -1.26 2.76
C LEU A 4 26.23 0.10 3.48
N PHE A 5 26.71 1.17 2.80
CA PHE A 5 27.17 2.36 3.54
C PHE A 5 26.55 3.76 3.28
N PRO A 6 25.80 4.08 2.21
CA PRO A 6 25.25 5.45 2.09
C PRO A 6 23.81 5.67 2.61
N SER A 7 23.06 4.64 2.99
CA SER A 7 21.60 4.75 3.25
C SER A 7 21.21 5.32 4.63
N ILE A 8 22.17 5.73 5.45
CA ILE A 8 21.96 5.93 6.90
C ILE A 8 21.97 7.42 7.31
N LEU A 9 22.51 8.33 6.50
CA LEU A 9 22.83 9.70 6.97
C LEU A 9 21.73 10.76 6.73
N LEU A 10 20.86 10.61 5.73
CA LEU A 10 19.78 11.59 5.49
C LEU A 10 18.61 11.58 6.49
N PRO A 11 18.21 10.44 7.09
CA PRO A 11 17.10 10.42 8.06
C PRO A 11 17.40 11.18 9.37
N LEU A 12 18.69 11.36 9.71
CA LEU A 12 19.13 11.95 10.98
C LEU A 12 18.96 13.47 11.07
N VAL A 13 18.92 14.16 9.93
CA VAL A 13 18.82 15.63 9.88
C VAL A 13 17.36 16.12 9.93
N TRP A 14 16.41 15.27 9.55
CA TRP A 14 14.98 15.60 9.58
C TRP A 14 14.33 15.35 10.94
N THR A 15 14.91 14.48 11.77
CA THR A 15 14.41 14.19 13.12
C THR A 15 14.61 15.35 14.09
N THR A 16 15.56 16.25 13.87
CA THR A 16 15.92 17.31 14.83
C THR A 16 15.08 18.59 14.71
N ILE A 17 14.45 18.87 13.56
CA ILE A 17 13.74 20.15 13.34
C ILE A 17 12.27 20.12 13.82
N PHE A 18 11.66 18.94 13.98
CA PHE A 18 10.25 18.81 14.40
C PHE A 18 10.05 18.49 15.90
N LEU A 19 11.12 18.44 16.69
CA LEU A 19 11.11 17.95 18.06
C LEU A 19 10.64 18.97 19.13
N GLN A 20 10.14 20.16 18.78
CA GLN A 20 9.98 21.24 19.77
C GLN A 20 8.59 21.88 19.95
N ASN A 21 7.52 21.40 19.33
CA ASN A 21 6.16 21.84 19.71
C ASN A 21 5.27 20.64 20.06
N THR A 22 5.20 20.31 21.35
CA THR A 22 4.36 19.25 21.92
C THR A 22 2.88 19.64 21.87
N LEU A 23 2.07 18.87 21.13
CA LEU A 23 0.61 18.94 21.20
C LEU A 23 0.13 18.28 22.51
N ALA A 24 -0.62 19.01 23.32
CA ALA A 24 -1.21 18.54 24.58
C ALA A 24 -2.14 17.32 24.37
N ALA A 25 -1.77 16.13 24.87
CA ALA A 25 -2.58 14.92 24.74
C ALA A 25 -3.54 14.71 25.94
N ARG A 26 -4.73 14.12 25.69
CA ARG A 26 -5.66 13.64 26.72
C ARG A 26 -5.47 12.15 26.92
N ILE A 27 -5.05 11.73 28.12
CA ILE A 27 -4.63 10.36 28.44
C ILE A 27 -5.61 9.77 29.46
N LEU A 28 -6.18 8.61 29.14
CA LEU A 28 -6.99 7.82 30.07
C LEU A 28 -6.11 6.76 30.74
N VAL A 29 -5.94 6.81 32.07
CA VAL A 29 -5.20 5.79 32.84
C VAL A 29 -6.21 4.93 33.59
N ILE A 30 -6.28 3.64 33.25
CA ILE A 30 -7.18 2.68 33.89
C ILE A 30 -6.37 1.81 34.86
N HIS A 31 -6.71 1.92 36.14
CA HIS A 31 -6.03 1.25 37.24
C HIS A 31 -6.79 0.00 37.71
N ALA A 32 -6.05 -1.00 38.19
CA ALA A 32 -6.57 -2.31 38.55
C ALA A 32 -6.80 -2.46 40.07
N LEU A 33 -7.85 -3.20 40.45
CA LEU A 33 -8.23 -3.40 41.85
C LEU A 33 -7.45 -4.54 42.52
N TYR A 34 -6.15 -4.35 42.77
CA TYR A 34 -5.36 -5.35 43.51
C TYR A 34 -4.23 -4.80 44.40
N SER A 35 -3.86 -3.50 44.32
CA SER A 35 -2.96 -2.85 45.29
C SER A 35 -2.90 -1.32 45.12
N GLY A 36 -2.63 -0.59 46.21
CA GLY A 36 -2.43 0.87 46.16
C GLY A 36 -1.07 1.33 45.61
N SER A 37 -0.06 0.45 45.56
CA SER A 37 1.30 0.82 45.14
C SER A 37 1.43 1.21 43.65
N PRO A 38 0.84 0.49 42.68
CA PRO A 38 0.87 0.90 41.27
C PRO A 38 0.13 2.21 41.01
N LEU A 39 -0.88 2.56 41.83
CA LEU A 39 -1.55 3.85 41.76
C LEU A 39 -0.59 5.00 42.10
N LEU A 40 0.28 4.82 43.10
CA LEU A 40 1.31 5.82 43.46
C LEU A 40 2.36 5.97 42.33
N THR A 41 2.73 4.86 41.69
CA THR A 41 3.60 4.86 40.51
C THR A 41 2.98 5.69 39.38
N TRP A 42 1.71 5.42 39.06
CA TRP A 42 1.01 6.10 37.99
C TRP A 42 0.66 7.55 38.30
N ARG A 43 0.43 7.92 39.55
CA ARG A 43 0.26 9.32 39.96
C ARG A 43 1.53 10.13 39.76
N THR A 44 2.70 9.54 40.02
CA THR A 44 3.99 10.21 39.74
C THR A 44 4.23 10.37 38.24
N ALA A 45 3.92 9.35 37.45
CA ALA A 45 4.01 9.43 35.99
C ALA A 45 3.03 10.47 35.40
N GLY A 46 1.78 10.48 35.88
CA GLY A 46 0.77 11.43 35.40
C GLY A 46 1.03 12.86 35.85
N GLU A 47 1.62 13.07 37.03
CA GLU A 47 2.13 14.38 37.45
C GLU A 47 3.19 14.88 36.45
N TYR A 48 4.10 14.00 36.02
CA TYR A 48 5.11 14.33 35.01
C TYR A 48 4.50 14.60 33.63
N PHE A 49 3.52 13.81 33.18
CA PHE A 49 2.79 14.06 31.93
C PHE A 49 2.03 15.39 31.97
N ALA A 50 1.41 15.70 33.12
CA ALA A 50 0.67 16.93 33.32
C ALA A 50 1.56 18.18 33.32
N GLN A 51 2.74 18.09 33.95
CA GLN A 51 3.78 19.13 33.89
C GLN A 51 4.28 19.38 32.47
N ASN A 52 4.23 18.37 31.60
CA ASN A 52 4.57 18.48 30.17
C ASN A 52 3.35 18.78 29.27
N GLY A 53 2.27 19.31 29.86
CA GLY A 53 1.13 19.84 29.12
C GLY A 53 0.07 18.82 28.71
N HIS A 54 0.11 17.59 29.22
CA HIS A 54 -0.93 16.59 28.95
C HIS A 54 -2.06 16.62 30.00
N HIS A 55 -3.28 16.26 29.59
CA HIS A 55 -4.40 16.05 30.51
C HIS A 55 -4.50 14.57 30.86
N VAL A 56 -4.53 14.21 32.14
CA VAL A 56 -4.54 12.81 32.59
C VAL A 56 -5.81 12.54 33.39
N HIS A 57 -6.62 11.59 32.94
CA HIS A 57 -7.80 11.14 33.67
C HIS A 57 -7.61 9.72 34.20
N TYR A 58 -7.80 9.52 35.50
CA TYR A 58 -7.70 8.22 36.14
C TYR A 58 -9.07 7.57 36.28
N LEU A 59 -9.22 6.37 35.75
CA LEU A 59 -10.32 5.48 36.09
C LEU A 59 -9.81 4.44 37.08
N ARG A 60 -10.22 4.55 38.35
CA ARG A 60 -9.73 3.67 39.42
C ARG A 60 -10.87 3.10 40.26
N TRP A 61 -10.57 2.05 40.98
CA TRP A 61 -11.46 1.47 41.97
C TRP A 61 -11.20 2.05 43.36
N LYS A 62 -12.23 2.05 44.21
CA LYS A 62 -12.14 2.42 45.62
C LYS A 62 -11.29 1.38 46.36
N ASP A 63 -10.34 1.84 47.15
CA ASP A 63 -9.51 1.01 48.01
C ASP A 63 -9.53 1.54 49.45
N SER A 64 -8.99 0.77 50.39
CA SER A 64 -8.95 1.11 51.81
C SER A 64 -7.87 2.14 52.18
N HIS A 65 -7.05 2.60 51.23
CA HIS A 65 -5.89 3.45 51.50
C HIS A 65 -6.26 4.93 51.35
N HIS A 66 -5.77 5.77 52.27
CA HIS A 66 -5.94 7.22 52.19
C HIS A 66 -4.92 7.83 51.24
N HIS A 67 -5.39 8.32 50.09
CA HIS A 67 -4.56 8.96 49.08
C HIS A 67 -4.66 10.49 49.16
N SER A 68 -3.54 11.18 48.95
CA SER A 68 -3.54 12.65 48.83
C SER A 68 -4.36 13.12 47.60
N PRO A 69 -4.85 14.38 47.59
CA PRO A 69 -5.46 14.99 46.40
C PRO A 69 -4.53 14.91 45.18
N LEU A 70 -5.10 14.97 43.97
CA LEU A 70 -4.32 14.97 42.72
C LEU A 70 -3.42 16.22 42.68
N PRO A 71 -2.13 16.08 42.33
CA PRO A 71 -1.13 17.13 42.53
C PRO A 71 -1.14 18.25 41.47
N HIS A 72 -1.94 18.13 40.41
CA HIS A 72 -1.94 19.05 39.27
C HIS A 72 -3.34 19.24 38.70
N GLU A 73 -3.66 20.45 38.23
CA GLU A 73 -4.99 20.83 37.71
C GLU A 73 -5.43 20.04 36.46
N ASN A 74 -4.48 19.70 35.59
CA ASN A 74 -4.71 18.85 34.41
C ASN A 74 -4.95 17.36 34.74
N MET A 75 -4.99 16.98 36.02
CA MET A 75 -5.27 15.61 36.45
C MET A 75 -6.68 15.51 37.04
N THR A 76 -7.46 14.53 36.59
CA THR A 76 -8.82 14.25 37.10
C THR A 76 -8.99 12.76 37.40
N GLU A 77 -9.94 12.37 38.25
CA GLU A 77 -10.20 10.95 38.54
C GLU A 77 -11.70 10.62 38.64
N THR A 78 -12.05 9.41 38.23
CA THR A 78 -13.34 8.76 38.45
C THR A 78 -13.11 7.51 39.30
N VAL A 79 -13.83 7.43 40.43
CA VAL A 79 -13.70 6.33 41.39
C VAL A 79 -14.89 5.40 41.27
N LEU A 80 -14.61 4.11 41.07
CA LEU A 80 -15.61 3.06 40.91
C LEU A 80 -15.65 2.15 42.16
N THR A 81 -16.76 1.47 42.40
CA THR A 81 -16.96 0.62 43.59
C THR A 81 -17.56 -0.73 43.21
N VAL A 82 -17.12 -1.81 43.87
CA VAL A 82 -17.68 -3.16 43.70
C VAL A 82 -18.66 -3.45 44.85
N ASN A 83 -19.79 -4.09 44.55
CA ASN A 83 -20.73 -4.49 45.59
C ASN A 83 -20.31 -5.81 46.25
N ASN A 84 -19.96 -5.77 47.55
CA ASN A 84 -19.60 -6.96 48.34
C ASN A 84 -20.41 -7.08 49.64
N LYS A 85 -21.65 -6.59 49.66
CA LYS A 85 -22.49 -6.59 50.87
C LYS A 85 -22.71 -8.00 51.45
N ASP A 86 -22.80 -9.02 50.59
CA ASP A 86 -23.03 -10.41 50.99
C ASP A 86 -21.74 -11.13 51.43
N GLY A 87 -20.59 -10.45 51.43
CA GLY A 87 -19.29 -11.03 51.80
C GLY A 87 -18.80 -12.11 50.83
N ARG A 88 -19.27 -12.07 49.57
CA ARG A 88 -18.97 -13.05 48.53
C ARG A 88 -17.49 -13.07 48.14
N PHE A 89 -16.83 -11.91 48.19
CA PHE A 89 -15.42 -11.75 47.89
C PHE A 89 -14.66 -11.53 49.19
N SER A 90 -13.80 -12.48 49.54
CA SER A 90 -13.02 -12.44 50.78
C SER A 90 -11.95 -11.34 50.81
N TYR A 91 -11.60 -10.75 49.66
CA TYR A 91 -10.56 -9.69 49.52
C TYR A 91 -11.12 -8.27 49.42
N LEU A 92 -12.43 -8.10 49.65
CA LEU A 92 -13.10 -6.81 49.65
C LEU A 92 -13.81 -6.62 51.00
N THR A 93 -13.89 -5.38 51.47
CA THR A 93 -14.65 -5.03 52.69
C THR A 93 -16.14 -5.39 52.56
N LYS A 94 -16.83 -5.68 53.67
CA LYS A 94 -18.28 -5.96 53.68
C LYS A 94 -19.09 -4.66 53.76
N GLU A 95 -18.85 -3.75 52.83
CA GLU A 95 -19.52 -2.45 52.73
C GLU A 95 -20.35 -2.35 51.44
N LYS A 96 -21.28 -1.37 51.39
CA LYS A 96 -22.09 -1.10 50.19
C LYS A 96 -21.24 -0.70 48.98
N GLU A 97 -20.12 -0.03 49.25
CA GLU A 97 -19.11 0.37 48.28
C GLU A 97 -17.78 -0.24 48.69
N ALA A 98 -17.63 -1.54 48.46
CA ALA A 98 -16.51 -2.29 49.01
C ALA A 98 -15.17 -1.79 48.46
N GLY A 99 -14.26 -1.42 49.36
CA GLY A 99 -12.85 -1.20 49.06
C GLY A 99 -12.05 -2.49 49.13
N PHE A 100 -10.97 -2.58 48.35
CA PHE A 100 -10.02 -3.69 48.39
C PHE A 100 -9.24 -3.74 49.70
N ASP A 101 -9.25 -4.90 50.35
CA ASP A 101 -8.59 -5.16 51.63
C ASP A 101 -8.01 -6.58 51.65
N ILE A 102 -6.70 -6.70 51.89
CA ILE A 102 -6.00 -8.00 51.82
C ILE A 102 -6.14 -8.72 53.17
N PRO A 103 -6.77 -9.91 53.24
CA PRO A 103 -6.89 -10.67 54.47
C PRO A 103 -5.52 -11.08 55.00
N PHE A 104 -5.26 -10.80 56.29
CA PHE A 104 -3.99 -11.04 56.97
C PHE A 104 -3.49 -12.48 56.88
N ASP A 105 -4.40 -13.46 56.85
CA ASP A 105 -4.04 -14.89 56.84
C ASP A 105 -3.35 -15.34 55.55
N LEU A 106 -3.58 -14.64 54.43
CA LEU A 106 -2.97 -14.94 53.13
C LEU A 106 -1.51 -14.47 53.04
N LEU A 107 -1.14 -13.44 53.81
CA LEU A 107 0.19 -12.81 53.81
C LEU A 107 1.23 -13.60 54.63
N LEU A 108 0.79 -14.59 55.41
CA LEU A 108 1.62 -15.23 56.44
C LEU A 108 2.20 -16.59 56.04
N GLN A 109 1.69 -17.25 55.00
CA GLN A 109 2.08 -18.63 54.64
C GLN A 109 3.20 -18.67 53.59
N GLU A 110 4.43 -18.92 54.02
CA GLU A 110 5.50 -19.32 53.12
C GLU A 110 5.35 -20.79 52.72
N GLY A 111 5.49 -21.11 51.42
CA GLY A 111 5.45 -22.48 50.92
C GLY A 111 4.06 -23.00 50.52
N MET A 112 3.22 -22.17 49.89
CA MET A 112 1.95 -22.63 49.35
C MET A 112 2.14 -23.82 48.37
N SER A 113 1.44 -24.92 48.61
CA SER A 113 1.40 -26.03 47.66
C SER A 113 0.75 -25.58 46.34
N TYR A 114 1.16 -26.18 45.22
CA TYR A 114 0.55 -25.90 43.91
C TYR A 114 -0.98 -26.07 43.91
N THR A 115 -1.51 -27.00 44.71
CA THR A 115 -2.96 -27.19 44.90
C THR A 115 -3.63 -26.02 45.61
N ARG A 116 -2.98 -25.41 46.61
CA ARG A 116 -3.51 -24.23 47.29
C ARG A 116 -3.40 -22.97 46.43
N ILE A 117 -2.32 -22.82 45.67
CA ILE A 117 -2.16 -21.74 44.68
C ILE A 117 -3.31 -21.75 43.68
N TYR A 118 -3.68 -22.95 43.18
CA TYR A 118 -4.81 -23.13 42.28
C TYR A 118 -6.15 -22.72 42.94
N TYR A 119 -6.39 -23.14 44.19
CA TYR A 119 -7.61 -22.79 44.93
C TYR A 119 -7.75 -21.29 45.17
N GLU A 120 -6.69 -20.61 45.61
CA GLU A 120 -6.73 -19.15 45.82
C GLU A 120 -6.85 -18.39 44.50
N SER A 121 -6.23 -18.88 43.41
CA SER A 121 -6.37 -18.29 42.07
C SER A 121 -7.82 -18.32 41.57
N MET A 122 -8.57 -19.39 41.85
CA MET A 122 -9.99 -19.50 41.48
C MET A 122 -10.87 -18.46 42.20
N LYS A 123 -10.57 -18.12 43.46
CA LYS A 123 -11.30 -17.05 44.18
C LYS A 123 -11.04 -15.69 43.56
N THR A 124 -9.78 -15.40 43.23
CA THR A 124 -9.38 -14.15 42.57
C THR A 124 -10.05 -13.99 41.21
N TYR A 125 -10.23 -15.07 40.44
CA TYR A 125 -10.96 -15.01 39.17
C TYR A 125 -12.42 -14.60 39.32
N SER A 126 -13.12 -15.06 40.37
CA SER A 126 -14.49 -14.64 40.62
C SER A 126 -14.60 -13.13 40.92
N MET A 127 -13.59 -12.59 41.60
CA MET A 127 -13.50 -11.17 41.92
C MET A 127 -13.21 -10.34 40.65
N PHE A 128 -12.24 -10.75 39.83
CA PHE A 128 -11.97 -10.10 38.54
C PHE A 128 -13.19 -10.15 37.61
N TYR A 129 -13.93 -11.25 37.58
CA TYR A 129 -15.20 -11.33 36.86
C TYR A 129 -16.16 -10.21 37.31
N SER A 130 -16.35 -10.03 38.62
CA SER A 130 -17.27 -9.01 39.16
C SER A 130 -16.82 -7.59 38.85
N ILE A 131 -15.53 -7.29 38.99
CA ILE A 131 -14.94 -5.99 38.64
C ILE A 131 -15.23 -5.66 37.17
N CYS A 132 -15.04 -6.63 36.29
CA CYS A 132 -15.30 -6.49 34.87
C CYS A 132 -16.80 -6.35 34.56
N ASP A 133 -17.66 -7.07 35.30
CA ASP A 133 -19.12 -7.01 35.15
C ASP A 133 -19.65 -5.62 35.54
N ASP A 134 -19.17 -5.08 36.67
CA ASP A 134 -19.55 -3.76 37.17
C ASP A 134 -19.04 -2.65 36.24
N LEU A 135 -17.80 -2.76 35.74
CA LEU A 135 -17.23 -1.78 34.80
C LEU A 135 -18.00 -1.73 33.48
N LEU A 136 -18.11 -2.89 32.83
CA LEU A 136 -18.67 -2.99 31.48
C LEU A 136 -20.20 -2.86 31.49
N GLY A 137 -20.85 -3.22 32.60
CA GLY A 137 -22.28 -3.03 32.83
C GLY A 137 -22.67 -1.57 33.06
N ASN A 138 -21.74 -0.70 33.47
CA ASN A 138 -22.00 0.71 33.71
C ASN A 138 -22.03 1.53 32.41
N LYS A 139 -23.17 1.44 31.69
CA LYS A 139 -23.38 2.14 30.41
C LYS A 139 -23.29 3.67 30.51
N GLU A 140 -23.56 4.25 31.69
CA GLU A 140 -23.45 5.69 31.91
C GLU A 140 -21.97 6.12 31.96
N LEU A 141 -21.16 5.41 32.72
CA LEU A 141 -19.71 5.63 32.77
C LEU A 141 -19.08 5.53 31.38
N ILE A 142 -19.42 4.51 30.59
CA ILE A 142 -18.88 4.36 29.22
C ILE A 142 -19.27 5.55 28.34
N ARG A 143 -20.50 6.07 28.48
CA ARG A 143 -20.94 7.28 27.77
C ARG A 143 -20.18 8.53 28.23
N GLN A 144 -19.89 8.65 29.53
CA GLN A 144 -19.07 9.74 30.07
C GLN A 144 -17.64 9.68 29.53
N LEU A 145 -16.98 8.53 29.60
CA LEU A 145 -15.62 8.34 29.08
C LEU A 145 -15.52 8.68 27.59
N ARG A 146 -16.55 8.35 26.80
CA ARG A 146 -16.61 8.72 25.37
C ARG A 146 -16.71 10.24 25.15
N ARG A 147 -17.39 10.98 26.03
CA ARG A 147 -17.52 12.45 25.94
C ARG A 147 -16.23 13.19 26.31
N MET A 148 -15.33 12.55 27.06
CA MET A 148 -14.08 13.16 27.52
C MET A 148 -13.00 13.22 26.42
N ASP A 149 -13.20 12.54 25.30
CA ASP A 149 -12.37 12.58 24.09
C ASP A 149 -10.87 12.37 24.37
N PHE A 150 -10.52 11.16 24.79
CA PHE A 150 -9.13 10.76 25.03
C PHE A 150 -8.40 10.46 23.72
N HIS A 151 -7.09 10.69 23.68
CA HIS A 151 -6.23 10.37 22.53
C HIS A 151 -5.51 9.02 22.69
N LEU A 152 -5.26 8.59 23.93
CA LEU A 152 -4.52 7.38 24.30
C LEU A 152 -5.07 6.83 25.61
N ALA A 153 -5.08 5.51 25.76
CA ALA A 153 -5.30 4.84 27.03
C ALA A 153 -4.03 4.14 27.54
N ILE A 154 -3.83 4.16 28.85
CA ILE A 154 -2.83 3.37 29.57
C ILE A 154 -3.60 2.42 30.48
N VAL A 155 -3.34 1.13 30.37
CA VAL A 155 -4.08 0.10 31.10
C VAL A 155 -3.13 -0.71 31.96
N ASP A 156 -3.36 -0.71 33.28
CA ASP A 156 -2.76 -1.69 34.19
C ASP A 156 -3.41 -3.06 33.94
N LEU A 157 -2.61 -4.02 33.48
CA LEU A 157 -3.13 -5.27 32.93
C LEU A 157 -3.38 -6.34 33.98
N VAL A 158 -2.73 -6.28 35.15
CA VAL A 158 -2.77 -7.38 36.12
C VAL A 158 -4.18 -7.53 36.68
N GLY A 159 -4.90 -8.58 36.26
CA GLY A 159 -6.26 -8.86 36.75
C GLY A 159 -7.32 -7.87 36.26
N ASN A 160 -7.01 -7.09 35.23
CA ASN A 160 -7.83 -5.98 34.75
C ASN A 160 -7.90 -5.97 33.21
N GLU A 161 -7.62 -7.11 32.59
CA GLU A 161 -7.51 -7.28 31.13
C GLU A 161 -8.83 -6.99 30.40
N CYS A 162 -9.97 -7.07 31.08
CA CYS A 162 -11.30 -6.73 30.54
C CYS A 162 -11.49 -5.24 30.23
N THR A 163 -10.59 -4.38 30.71
CA THR A 163 -10.56 -2.96 30.33
C THR A 163 -10.00 -2.75 28.92
N LEU A 164 -9.26 -3.71 28.36
CA LEU A 164 -8.77 -3.62 26.98
C LEU A 164 -9.92 -3.61 25.95
N PRO A 165 -10.95 -4.47 26.09
CA PRO A 165 -12.20 -4.32 25.34
C PRO A 165 -12.87 -2.96 25.48
N LEU A 166 -12.83 -2.34 26.67
CA LEU A 166 -13.37 -1.00 26.88
C LEU A 166 -12.57 0.05 26.10
N THR A 167 -11.24 0.06 26.19
CA THR A 167 -10.42 1.01 25.43
C THR A 167 -10.53 0.78 23.93
N HIS A 168 -10.63 -0.47 23.49
CA HIS A 168 -10.93 -0.84 22.11
C HIS A 168 -12.31 -0.32 21.65
N HIS A 169 -13.34 -0.45 22.48
CA HIS A 169 -14.69 0.08 22.22
C HIS A 169 -14.74 1.62 22.19
N LEU A 170 -13.82 2.28 22.90
CA LEU A 170 -13.62 3.73 22.84
C LEU A 170 -12.76 4.16 21.62
N GLY A 171 -12.19 3.21 20.86
CA GLY A 171 -11.33 3.50 19.72
C GLY A 171 -9.95 4.07 20.13
N LEU A 172 -9.52 3.82 21.36
CA LEU A 172 -8.28 4.37 21.91
C LEU A 172 -7.10 3.43 21.65
N PRO A 173 -6.00 3.94 21.06
CA PRO A 173 -4.70 3.29 21.14
C PRO A 173 -4.37 3.01 22.60
N THR A 174 -3.83 1.83 22.88
CA THR A 174 -3.68 1.36 24.26
C THR A 174 -2.24 0.94 24.54
N VAL A 175 -1.66 1.54 25.58
CA VAL A 175 -0.37 1.16 26.17
C VAL A 175 -0.65 0.28 27.37
N GLY A 176 -0.08 -0.93 27.39
CA GLY A 176 -0.15 -1.79 28.56
C GLY A 176 0.82 -1.34 29.63
N PHE A 177 0.48 -1.60 30.88
CA PHE A 177 1.39 -1.50 32.01
C PHE A 177 1.49 -2.84 32.71
N TRP A 178 2.73 -3.22 33.03
CA TRP A 178 3.02 -4.38 33.86
C TRP A 178 3.87 -3.95 35.04
N GLY A 179 3.37 -4.17 36.26
CA GLY A 179 3.94 -3.63 37.50
C GLY A 179 5.26 -4.26 37.96
N MET A 180 5.74 -5.30 37.28
CA MET A 180 6.97 -6.03 37.57
C MET A 180 7.57 -6.60 36.27
N GLN A 181 8.65 -7.39 36.33
CA GLN A 181 9.19 -8.05 35.13
C GLN A 181 8.31 -9.23 34.70
N PHE A 182 8.15 -9.43 33.40
CA PHE A 182 7.55 -10.66 32.86
C PHE A 182 8.39 -11.86 33.27
N ALA A 183 7.76 -12.84 33.91
CA ALA A 183 8.45 -13.99 34.47
C ALA A 183 7.70 -15.31 34.25
N SER A 184 6.39 -15.27 33.97
CA SER A 184 5.55 -16.47 33.95
C SER A 184 4.72 -16.59 32.67
N GLY A 185 3.61 -17.34 32.73
CA GLY A 185 2.75 -17.66 31.59
C GLY A 185 2.12 -16.45 30.88
N GLU A 186 2.06 -15.27 31.51
CA GLU A 186 1.59 -14.03 30.90
C GLU A 186 2.37 -13.64 29.64
N THR A 187 3.63 -14.05 29.56
CA THR A 187 4.49 -13.84 28.38
C THR A 187 3.88 -14.40 27.10
N THR A 188 3.15 -15.51 27.20
CA THR A 188 2.46 -16.14 26.07
C THR A 188 1.34 -15.29 25.47
N LEU A 189 0.86 -14.30 26.23
CA LEU A 189 -0.11 -13.32 25.79
C LEU A 189 0.55 -12.09 25.14
N THR A 190 1.88 -11.99 25.17
CA THR A 190 2.64 -10.89 24.59
C THR A 190 3.47 -11.37 23.40
N THR A 191 4.23 -10.46 22.79
CA THR A 191 5.24 -10.81 21.78
C THR A 191 6.65 -11.00 22.38
N ALA A 192 6.80 -10.82 23.70
CA ALA A 192 8.05 -11.08 24.41
C ALA A 192 8.28 -12.59 24.55
N PHE A 193 9.53 -13.04 24.32
CA PHE A 193 9.90 -14.44 24.44
C PHE A 193 10.76 -14.65 25.69
N ILE A 194 10.32 -15.57 26.55
CA ILE A 194 11.04 -15.92 27.78
C ILE A 194 11.31 -17.43 27.82
N PRO A 195 12.58 -17.86 27.79
CA PRO A 195 12.92 -19.27 27.93
C PRO A 195 12.86 -19.69 29.42
N PRO A 196 11.99 -20.65 29.80
CA PRO A 196 11.88 -21.12 31.19
C PRO A 196 13.13 -21.90 31.64
N SER A 197 14.05 -22.21 30.73
CA SER A 197 15.33 -22.81 31.09
C SER A 197 16.30 -21.81 31.73
N HIS A 198 16.13 -20.51 31.56
CA HIS A 198 17.06 -19.48 32.05
C HIS A 198 16.37 -18.39 32.89
N ALA A 199 15.11 -18.08 32.60
CA ALA A 199 14.33 -17.13 33.38
C ALA A 199 13.50 -17.88 34.44
N PRO A 200 13.69 -17.59 35.74
CA PRO A 200 12.88 -18.19 36.78
C PRO A 200 11.44 -17.66 36.71
N ASN A 201 10.48 -18.57 36.84
CA ASN A 201 9.05 -18.28 36.93
C ASN A 201 8.75 -17.62 38.27
N LEU A 202 7.73 -16.77 38.33
CA LEU A 202 7.35 -16.09 39.57
C LEU A 202 7.06 -17.12 40.68
N LEU A 203 7.41 -16.78 41.93
CA LEU A 203 7.22 -17.60 43.13
C LEU A 203 8.12 -18.84 43.24
N THR A 204 9.08 -19.04 42.33
CA THR A 204 10.01 -20.17 42.42
C THR A 204 11.18 -19.94 43.38
N LYS A 205 11.48 -18.68 43.74
CA LYS A 205 12.65 -18.26 44.52
C LYS A 205 13.97 -18.71 43.88
N PHE A 206 14.00 -18.91 42.55
CA PHE A 206 15.20 -19.30 41.82
C PHE A 206 15.94 -18.09 41.23
N GLY A 207 17.27 -18.19 41.15
CA GLY A 207 18.11 -17.23 40.42
C GLY A 207 18.27 -17.61 38.95
N SER A 208 18.95 -16.77 38.16
CA SER A 208 19.25 -17.06 36.74
C SER A 208 20.18 -18.26 36.51
N GLU A 209 20.87 -18.70 37.57
CA GLU A 209 21.79 -19.84 37.59
C GLU A 209 21.08 -21.05 38.22
N MET A 210 20.15 -21.64 37.47
CA MET A 210 19.43 -22.84 37.90
C MET A 210 20.20 -24.10 37.55
N THR A 211 20.25 -25.05 38.50
CA THR A 211 20.66 -26.44 38.24
C THR A 211 19.64 -27.15 37.35
N PHE A 212 20.01 -28.28 36.74
CA PHE A 212 19.08 -29.02 35.88
C PHE A 212 17.75 -29.39 36.58
N PRO A 213 17.73 -29.90 37.84
CA PRO A 213 16.48 -30.14 38.57
C PRO A 213 15.66 -28.86 38.80
N GLN A 214 16.30 -27.75 39.14
CA GLN A 214 15.62 -26.46 39.31
C GLN A 214 14.99 -26.00 37.98
N ARG A 215 15.66 -26.20 36.84
CA ARG A 215 15.10 -25.89 35.52
C ARG A 215 13.88 -26.75 35.19
N MET A 216 13.87 -28.02 35.59
CA MET A 216 12.72 -28.91 35.41
C MET A 216 11.51 -28.40 36.23
N VAL A 217 11.72 -28.09 37.51
CA VAL A 217 10.68 -27.51 38.38
C VAL A 217 10.20 -26.17 37.82
N ASN A 218 11.12 -25.33 37.36
CA ASN A 218 10.79 -24.03 36.78
C ASN A 218 9.97 -24.16 35.49
N THR A 219 10.31 -25.13 34.64
CA THR A 219 9.56 -25.41 33.40
C THR A 219 8.16 -25.91 33.73
N PHE A 220 8.02 -26.77 34.75
CA PHE A 220 6.70 -27.19 35.21
C PHE A 220 5.87 -26.01 35.75
N ALA A 221 6.46 -25.16 36.59
CA ALA A 221 5.81 -23.94 37.10
C ALA A 221 5.37 -23.00 35.97
N TYR A 222 6.18 -22.88 34.91
CA TYR A 222 5.86 -22.12 33.71
C TYR A 222 4.67 -22.69 32.94
N VAL A 223 4.58 -24.02 32.77
CA VAL A 223 3.41 -24.66 32.13
C VAL A 223 2.14 -24.45 32.95
N VAL A 224 2.23 -24.58 34.28
CA VAL A 224 1.10 -24.33 35.19
C VAL A 224 0.65 -22.88 35.10
N SER A 225 1.58 -21.91 35.11
CA SER A 225 1.25 -20.50 35.01
C SER A 225 0.61 -20.13 33.66
N GLN A 226 0.99 -20.78 32.56
CA GLN A 226 0.29 -20.64 31.28
C GLN A 226 -1.16 -21.14 31.34
N ALA A 227 -1.41 -22.29 31.97
CA ALA A 227 -2.75 -22.84 32.10
C ALA A 227 -3.66 -21.91 32.93
N VAL A 228 -3.12 -21.39 34.03
CA VAL A 228 -3.75 -20.40 34.92
C VAL A 228 -4.13 -19.14 34.12
N VAL A 229 -3.18 -18.53 33.41
CA VAL A 229 -3.42 -17.34 32.58
C VAL A 229 -4.49 -17.58 31.50
N ARG A 230 -4.44 -18.72 30.79
CA ARG A 230 -5.47 -19.06 29.80
C ARG A 230 -6.85 -19.26 30.41
N GLY A 231 -6.93 -19.87 31.59
CA GLY A 231 -8.17 -20.02 32.33
C GLY A 231 -8.80 -18.67 32.68
N GLN A 232 -7.99 -17.73 33.18
CA GLN A 232 -8.41 -16.35 33.45
C GLN A 232 -8.98 -15.67 32.19
N CYS A 233 -8.26 -15.77 31.06
CA CYS A 233 -8.70 -15.22 29.78
C CYS A 233 -10.06 -15.75 29.34
N TRP A 234 -10.30 -17.05 29.53
CA TRP A 234 -11.56 -17.69 29.18
C TRP A 234 -12.72 -17.17 30.05
N ILE A 235 -12.51 -17.06 31.37
CA ILE A 235 -13.51 -16.52 32.31
C ILE A 235 -13.87 -15.06 31.94
N LEU A 236 -12.86 -14.21 31.74
CA LEU A 236 -13.06 -12.80 31.40
C LEU A 236 -13.75 -12.62 30.06
N SER A 237 -13.47 -13.49 29.08
CA SER A 237 -14.15 -13.47 27.78
C SER A 237 -15.66 -13.69 27.91
N GLY A 238 -16.10 -14.45 28.91
CA GLY A 238 -17.53 -14.62 29.22
C GLY A 238 -18.20 -13.31 29.64
N VAL A 239 -17.57 -12.53 30.52
CA VAL A 239 -18.07 -11.21 30.97
C VAL A 239 -18.13 -10.24 29.81
N VAL A 240 -17.06 -10.20 29.00
CA VAL A 240 -16.98 -9.24 27.89
C VAL A 240 -18.03 -9.54 26.83
N LYS A 241 -18.27 -10.81 26.51
CA LYS A 241 -19.34 -11.22 25.58
C LYS A 241 -20.73 -10.83 26.09
N LYS A 242 -20.95 -10.80 27.42
CA LYS A 242 -22.21 -10.38 28.05
C LYS A 242 -22.52 -8.89 27.84
N HIS A 243 -21.52 -8.01 28.01
CA HIS A 243 -21.74 -6.54 27.98
C HIS A 243 -21.37 -5.86 26.67
N LEU A 244 -20.37 -6.39 25.95
CA LEU A 244 -19.88 -5.87 24.67
C LEU A 244 -19.92 -6.98 23.60
N PRO A 245 -21.11 -7.35 23.10
CA PRO A 245 -21.25 -8.40 22.09
C PRO A 245 -20.52 -7.99 20.80
N GLY A 246 -19.62 -8.86 20.32
CA GLY A 246 -18.77 -8.60 19.15
C GLY A 246 -17.39 -8.02 19.45
N SER A 247 -17.07 -7.71 20.72
CA SER A 247 -15.72 -7.31 21.11
C SER A 247 -14.73 -8.49 21.02
N PRO A 248 -13.46 -8.25 20.62
CA PRO A 248 -12.40 -9.26 20.70
C PRO A 248 -12.19 -9.78 22.13
N GLU A 249 -11.64 -10.99 22.25
CA GLU A 249 -11.33 -11.58 23.56
C GLU A 249 -10.26 -10.74 24.29
N PRO A 250 -10.42 -10.45 25.60
CA PRO A 250 -9.53 -9.53 26.34
C PRO A 250 -8.04 -9.84 26.19
N CYS A 251 -7.66 -11.10 26.36
CA CYS A 251 -6.26 -11.51 26.26
C CYS A 251 -5.73 -11.55 24.82
N SER A 252 -6.62 -11.61 23.83
CA SER A 252 -6.18 -11.39 22.46
C SER A 252 -5.64 -9.97 22.34
N LEU A 253 -6.33 -8.95 22.87
CA LEU A 253 -5.97 -7.53 22.75
C LEU A 253 -4.60 -7.18 23.36
N ILE A 254 -4.08 -7.96 24.32
CA ILE A 254 -2.72 -7.78 24.86
C ILE A 254 -1.65 -7.86 23.75
N LYS A 255 -1.85 -8.71 22.74
CA LYS A 255 -0.95 -8.81 21.58
C LYS A 255 -1.10 -7.63 20.58
N GLU A 256 -2.14 -6.81 20.72
CA GLU A 256 -2.44 -5.64 19.88
C GLU A 256 -2.01 -4.31 20.53
N LEU A 257 -1.42 -4.34 21.72
CA LEU A 257 -0.99 -3.13 22.43
C LEU A 257 0.01 -2.33 21.59
N ASN A 258 -0.17 -1.01 21.57
CA ASN A 258 0.70 -0.08 20.85
C ASN A 258 2.08 0.08 21.52
N GLY A 259 2.16 -0.26 22.81
CA GLY A 259 3.38 -0.30 23.59
C GLY A 259 3.13 -0.94 24.96
N MET A 260 4.21 -1.21 25.69
CA MET A 260 4.16 -1.75 27.05
C MET A 260 5.14 -1.00 27.94
N LEU A 261 4.68 -0.59 29.12
CA LEU A 261 5.49 0.00 30.16
C LEU A 261 5.69 -1.02 31.27
N ILE A 262 6.94 -1.42 31.49
CA ILE A 262 7.32 -2.46 32.44
C ILE A 262 8.00 -1.77 33.62
N ASN A 263 7.40 -1.80 34.80
CA ASN A 263 7.99 -1.23 36.01
C ASN A 263 9.07 -2.16 36.57
N SER A 264 10.20 -2.25 35.87
CA SER A 264 11.37 -2.98 36.35
C SER A 264 12.66 -2.44 35.77
N ASP A 265 13.76 -2.63 36.50
CA ASP A 265 15.10 -2.18 36.11
C ASP A 265 15.93 -3.36 35.58
N HIS A 266 16.57 -3.16 34.42
CA HIS A 266 17.43 -4.15 33.79
C HIS A 266 18.61 -4.64 34.65
N ILE A 267 19.06 -3.84 35.62
CA ILE A 267 20.14 -4.23 36.55
C ILE A 267 19.68 -5.31 37.52
N MET A 268 18.39 -5.33 37.88
CA MET A 268 17.82 -6.23 38.87
C MET A 268 17.26 -7.52 38.28
N ASP A 269 17.03 -7.56 36.97
CA ASP A 269 16.36 -8.67 36.31
C ASP A 269 17.26 -9.49 35.41
N THR A 270 16.75 -10.67 35.05
CA THR A 270 17.40 -11.52 34.06
C THR A 270 17.37 -10.86 32.68
N PRO A 271 18.43 -11.00 31.87
CA PRO A 271 18.42 -10.59 30.47
C PRO A 271 17.26 -11.25 29.72
N GLN A 272 16.46 -10.45 29.01
CA GLN A 272 15.29 -10.93 28.26
C GLN A 272 15.19 -10.18 26.93
N LEU A 273 14.70 -10.88 25.91
CA LEU A 273 14.40 -10.29 24.61
C LEU A 273 13.02 -9.65 24.67
N LEU A 274 13.00 -8.32 24.76
CA LEU A 274 11.79 -7.52 24.74
C LEU A 274 11.62 -6.86 23.37
N PRO A 275 10.38 -6.71 22.87
CA PRO A 275 10.09 -5.85 21.73
C PRO A 275 10.58 -4.41 21.96
N PRO A 276 10.98 -3.66 20.92
CA PRO A 276 11.42 -2.27 21.08
C PRO A 276 10.37 -1.34 21.71
N THR A 277 9.08 -1.68 21.62
CA THR A 277 7.97 -0.94 22.22
C THR A 277 7.68 -1.32 23.68
N PHE A 278 8.45 -2.26 24.26
CA PHE A 278 8.34 -2.69 25.65
C PHE A 278 9.42 -1.99 26.46
N ILE A 279 9.04 -0.85 27.03
CA ILE A 279 9.95 0.09 27.67
C ILE A 279 10.01 -0.20 29.18
N ARG A 280 11.22 -0.42 29.69
CA ARG A 280 11.48 -0.55 31.11
C ARG A 280 11.52 0.83 31.78
N ILE A 281 10.63 1.03 32.75
CA ILE A 281 10.45 2.26 33.52
C ILE A 281 10.65 2.02 35.04
N GLY A 282 11.50 1.05 35.40
CA GLY A 282 11.86 0.82 36.80
C GLY A 282 12.38 2.10 37.44
N GLY A 283 11.83 2.46 38.61
CA GLY A 283 12.21 3.67 39.33
C GLY A 283 11.42 4.93 38.96
N ILE A 284 10.35 4.84 38.17
CA ILE A 284 9.48 5.98 37.83
C ILE A 284 8.85 6.67 39.06
N HIS A 285 8.76 5.99 40.20
CA HIS A 285 8.28 6.55 41.47
C HIS A 285 9.35 7.32 42.26
N ILE A 286 10.62 7.26 41.85
CA ILE A 286 11.71 7.95 42.54
C ILE A 286 11.59 9.45 42.25
N LYS A 287 11.51 10.24 43.31
CA LYS A 287 11.48 11.71 43.25
C LYS A 287 12.81 12.29 43.73
N LYS A 288 13.04 13.55 43.39
CA LYS A 288 14.15 14.31 43.98
C LYS A 288 13.89 14.46 45.48
N ALA A 289 14.86 14.04 46.29
CA ALA A 289 14.75 14.11 47.74
C ALA A 289 14.51 15.55 48.22
N LYS A 290 13.54 15.71 49.11
CA LYS A 290 13.22 16.98 49.77
C LYS A 290 13.96 17.08 51.11
N PRO A 291 14.25 18.30 51.60
CA PRO A 291 14.76 18.48 52.95
C PRO A 291 13.80 17.86 53.98
N LEU A 292 14.34 17.10 54.94
CA LEU A 292 13.55 16.53 56.03
C LEU A 292 13.00 17.65 56.94
N PRO A 293 11.86 17.45 57.60
CA PRO A 293 11.40 18.35 58.66
C PRO A 293 12.52 18.58 59.69
N LYS A 294 12.74 19.83 60.12
CA LYS A 294 13.89 20.23 60.95
C LYS A 294 14.14 19.31 62.15
N GLU A 295 13.07 18.88 62.84
CA GLU A 295 13.16 17.97 63.99
C GLU A 295 13.66 16.57 63.62
N LEU A 296 13.21 16.04 62.47
CA LEU A 296 13.63 14.74 61.97
C LEU A 296 15.06 14.81 61.44
N ASP A 297 15.40 15.88 60.72
CA ASP A 297 16.76 16.13 60.23
C ASP A 297 17.78 16.22 61.37
N TYR A 298 17.49 17.03 62.40
CA TYR A 298 18.31 17.13 63.60
C TYR A 298 18.46 15.77 64.31
N TRP A 299 17.37 15.00 64.42
CA TRP A 299 17.42 13.66 65.00
C TRP A 299 18.29 12.70 64.18
N MET A 300 18.18 12.73 62.85
CA MET A 300 19.02 11.93 61.94
C MET A 300 20.50 12.28 62.06
N GLN A 301 20.83 13.57 62.14
CA GLN A 301 22.22 14.07 62.29
C GLN A 301 22.81 13.73 63.66
N SER A 302 21.98 13.72 64.71
CA SER A 302 22.39 13.33 66.07
C SER A 302 22.83 11.85 66.19
N ALA A 303 22.74 11.06 65.13
CA ALA A 303 23.29 9.71 65.06
C ALA A 303 24.81 9.68 64.81
N GLY A 304 25.43 10.81 64.47
CA GLY A 304 26.88 10.91 64.26
C GLY A 304 27.40 9.97 63.17
N ASP A 305 28.64 9.49 63.35
CA ASP A 305 29.30 8.60 62.39
C ASP A 305 28.67 7.21 62.31
N ASP A 306 28.09 6.72 63.42
CA ASP A 306 27.40 5.44 63.51
C ASP A 306 26.21 5.37 62.55
N GLY A 307 25.49 6.48 62.41
CA GLY A 307 24.39 6.66 61.45
C GLY A 307 23.09 5.94 61.84
N VAL A 308 22.18 5.87 60.87
CA VAL A 308 20.78 5.45 61.06
C VAL A 308 20.46 4.19 60.25
N VAL A 309 19.74 3.27 60.88
CA VAL A 309 19.09 2.12 60.24
C VAL A 309 17.60 2.42 60.08
N LEU A 310 17.13 2.40 58.83
CA LEU A 310 15.70 2.54 58.52
C LEU A 310 15.05 1.15 58.56
N PHE A 311 13.88 1.03 59.17
CA PHE A 311 13.04 -0.17 59.15
C PHE A 311 11.66 0.15 58.57
N GLY A 312 11.29 -0.52 57.48
CA GLY A 312 10.00 -0.28 56.82
C GLY A 312 9.48 -1.48 56.04
N VAL A 313 8.23 -1.88 56.33
CA VAL A 313 7.52 -2.95 55.62
C VAL A 313 6.57 -2.43 54.51
N GLY A 314 6.82 -1.23 54.01
CA GLY A 314 6.07 -0.66 52.88
C GLY A 314 4.86 0.20 53.28
N TYR A 315 4.09 0.62 52.27
CA TYR A 315 2.91 1.48 52.41
C TYR A 315 1.62 0.69 52.60
N THR A 316 1.49 -0.44 51.91
CA THR A 316 0.25 -1.25 51.84
C THR A 316 0.19 -2.39 52.84
N ILE A 317 1.30 -2.73 53.51
CA ILE A 317 1.35 -3.84 54.46
C ILE A 317 1.10 -3.32 55.87
N ASN A 318 0.09 -3.88 56.53
CA ASN A 318 -0.16 -3.55 57.92
C ASN A 318 0.97 -4.08 58.82
N PRO A 319 1.59 -3.24 59.68
CA PRO A 319 2.68 -3.65 60.55
C PRO A 319 2.38 -4.83 61.49
N LYS A 320 1.10 -5.14 61.77
CA LYS A 320 0.67 -6.30 62.58
C LYS A 320 1.10 -7.65 62.01
N VAL A 321 1.53 -7.71 60.75
CA VAL A 321 2.12 -8.92 60.13
C VAL A 321 3.43 -9.34 60.81
N LEU A 322 4.12 -8.41 61.47
CA LEU A 322 5.28 -8.71 62.32
C LEU A 322 4.81 -9.16 63.70
N SER A 323 5.24 -10.34 64.13
CA SER A 323 4.89 -10.84 65.46
C SER A 323 5.48 -9.95 66.56
N LYS A 324 4.76 -9.78 67.68
CA LYS A 324 5.30 -9.06 68.86
C LYS A 324 6.64 -9.64 69.30
N ARG A 325 6.79 -10.97 69.20
CA ARG A 325 8.06 -11.69 69.46
C ARG A 325 9.20 -11.20 68.57
N PHE A 326 8.96 -11.05 67.27
CA PHE A 326 9.96 -10.55 66.34
C PHE A 326 10.34 -9.10 66.64
N ILE A 327 9.36 -8.22 66.90
CA ILE A 327 9.61 -6.81 67.24
C ILE A 327 10.44 -6.70 68.53
N GLN A 328 10.12 -7.48 69.56
CA GLN A 328 10.90 -7.53 70.80
C GLN A 328 12.32 -8.05 70.58
N ALA A 329 12.49 -9.12 69.79
CA ALA A 329 13.82 -9.62 69.42
C ALA A 329 14.62 -8.58 68.63
N PHE A 330 13.96 -7.81 67.76
CA PHE A 330 14.57 -6.71 67.02
C PHE A 330 15.00 -5.57 67.94
N PHE A 331 14.18 -5.17 68.93
CA PHE A 331 14.56 -4.18 69.95
C PHE A 331 15.75 -4.63 70.80
N GLN A 332 15.80 -5.90 71.20
CA GLN A 332 16.95 -6.46 71.92
C GLN A 332 18.23 -6.42 71.08
N ALA A 333 18.14 -6.70 69.78
CA ALA A 333 19.26 -6.59 68.87
C ALA A 333 19.69 -5.12 68.64
N ALA A 334 18.73 -4.23 68.41
CA ALA A 334 18.95 -2.80 68.18
C ALA A 334 19.61 -2.12 69.37
N LYS A 335 19.23 -2.47 70.61
CA LYS A 335 19.84 -1.95 71.84
C LYS A 335 21.34 -2.26 71.95
N ARG A 336 21.82 -3.32 71.29
CA ARG A 336 23.23 -3.73 71.30
C ARG A 336 24.07 -3.05 70.21
N LEU A 337 23.45 -2.25 69.35
CA LEU A 337 24.11 -1.57 68.23
C LEU A 337 24.17 -0.07 68.50
N PRO A 338 25.29 0.60 68.16
CA PRO A 338 25.44 2.04 68.38
C PRO A 338 24.59 2.90 67.44
N GLN A 339 24.08 2.32 66.34
CA GLN A 339 23.20 3.00 65.40
C GLN A 339 21.88 3.46 66.03
N LYS A 340 21.33 4.55 65.51
CA LYS A 340 19.92 4.92 65.74
C LYS A 340 19.02 4.18 64.75
N PHE A 341 17.83 3.80 65.19
CA PHE A 341 16.87 3.03 64.41
C PHE A 341 15.61 3.86 64.20
N LEU A 342 15.26 4.11 62.94
CA LEU A 342 14.02 4.77 62.58
C LEU A 342 13.05 3.72 62.05
N MET A 343 11.94 3.47 62.75
CA MET A 343 11.03 2.37 62.44
C MET A 343 9.64 2.87 62.11
N LYS A 344 9.11 2.48 60.93
CA LYS A 344 7.70 2.69 60.58
C LYS A 344 6.85 1.58 61.20
N LEU A 345 6.18 1.87 62.32
CA LEU A 345 5.27 0.95 63.00
C LEU A 345 4.01 1.70 63.47
N GLU A 346 2.90 0.98 63.58
CA GLU A 346 1.62 1.50 64.06
C GLU A 346 1.17 0.76 65.33
N GLY A 347 0.61 1.49 66.29
CA GLY A 347 0.12 0.97 67.57
C GLY A 347 1.01 1.32 68.78
N HIS A 348 0.47 1.13 69.99
CA HIS A 348 1.22 1.32 71.24
C HIS A 348 2.19 0.14 71.45
N LEU A 349 3.49 0.44 71.53
CA LEU A 349 4.55 -0.55 71.70
C LEU A 349 5.25 -0.32 73.05
N GLU A 350 5.40 -1.37 73.84
CA GLU A 350 6.09 -1.33 75.14
C GLU A 350 7.59 -1.63 74.97
N ASN A 351 8.43 -1.12 75.87
CA ASN A 351 9.87 -1.40 75.94
C ASN A 351 10.69 -0.99 74.70
N VAL A 352 10.38 0.17 74.11
CA VAL A 352 11.13 0.75 72.98
C VAL A 352 12.51 1.23 73.47
N PRO A 353 13.63 0.75 72.90
CA PRO A 353 14.97 1.22 73.25
C PRO A 353 15.18 2.71 72.97
N SER A 354 16.04 3.39 73.74
CA SER A 354 16.31 4.83 73.58
C SER A 354 16.95 5.21 72.23
N ASN A 355 17.61 4.26 71.56
CA ASN A 355 18.14 4.45 70.21
C ASN A 355 17.13 4.12 69.10
N VAL A 356 15.87 3.81 69.43
CA VAL A 356 14.80 3.53 68.46
C VAL A 356 13.76 4.64 68.48
N LYS A 357 13.47 5.23 67.32
CA LYS A 357 12.36 6.18 67.10
C LYS A 357 11.30 5.53 66.24
N ILE A 358 10.06 5.52 66.73
CA ILE A 358 8.90 4.97 66.03
C ILE A 358 8.09 6.11 65.45
N MET A 359 7.68 5.98 64.19
CA MET A 359 6.80 6.92 63.52
C MET A 359 5.72 6.16 62.75
N SER A 360 4.48 6.67 62.77
CA SER A 360 3.39 6.12 61.95
C SER A 360 3.61 6.39 60.45
N TRP A 361 4.26 7.50 60.12
CA TRP A 361 4.60 7.88 58.76
C TRP A 361 6.06 8.36 58.67
N ILE A 362 6.78 7.91 57.63
CA ILE A 362 8.17 8.27 57.38
C ILE A 362 8.29 8.72 55.91
N PRO A 363 8.94 9.87 55.62
CA PRO A 363 9.33 10.24 54.26
C PRO A 363 10.49 9.34 53.79
N GLN A 364 10.17 8.09 53.42
CA GLN A 364 11.14 7.01 53.20
C GLN A 364 12.24 7.37 52.19
N GLN A 365 11.88 7.94 51.03
CA GLN A 365 12.86 8.33 50.00
C GLN A 365 13.85 9.38 50.51
N ASP A 366 13.35 10.40 51.22
CA ASP A 366 14.18 11.49 51.76
C ASP A 366 15.12 10.97 52.85
N VAL A 367 14.64 10.04 53.69
CA VAL A 367 15.47 9.36 54.70
C VAL A 367 16.53 8.48 54.02
N LEU A 368 16.18 7.70 53.00
CA LEU A 368 17.14 6.88 52.25
C LEU A 368 18.21 7.73 51.55
N ALA A 369 17.84 8.93 51.09
CA ALA A 369 18.76 9.89 50.48
C ALA A 369 19.70 10.57 51.49
N HIS A 370 19.35 10.59 52.77
CA HIS A 370 20.13 11.28 53.81
C HIS A 370 21.46 10.57 54.09
N ASN A 371 22.54 11.34 54.22
CA ASN A 371 23.91 10.81 54.38
C ASN A 371 24.11 9.94 55.63
N ALA A 372 23.31 10.16 56.69
CA ALA A 372 23.35 9.35 57.90
C ALA A 372 22.80 7.92 57.70
N THR A 373 22.05 7.64 56.64
CA THR A 373 21.41 6.33 56.46
C THR A 373 22.42 5.27 56.01
N ARG A 374 22.59 4.24 56.85
CA ARG A 374 23.58 3.17 56.65
C ARG A 374 22.98 1.89 56.09
N LEU A 375 21.76 1.54 56.52
CA LEU A 375 21.13 0.27 56.21
C LEU A 375 19.60 0.42 56.15
N PHE A 376 18.96 -0.32 55.25
CA PHE A 376 17.50 -0.41 55.16
C PHE A 376 17.00 -1.84 55.41
N VAL A 377 16.28 -2.05 56.50
CA VAL A 377 15.56 -3.30 56.77
C VAL A 377 14.19 -3.20 56.12
N ASN A 378 13.95 -4.03 55.10
CA ASN A 378 12.72 -3.96 54.31
C ASN A 378 12.17 -5.34 53.94
N HIS A 379 10.92 -5.34 53.50
CA HIS A 379 10.21 -6.55 53.09
C HIS A 379 10.49 -6.99 51.65
N CYS A 380 11.49 -6.41 50.98
CA CYS A 380 11.85 -6.65 49.58
C CYS A 380 10.75 -6.33 48.55
N GLY A 381 9.82 -5.42 48.87
CA GLY A 381 8.90 -4.86 47.88
C GLY A 381 9.64 -4.01 46.84
N LEU A 382 9.26 -4.16 45.56
CA LEU A 382 9.93 -3.54 44.41
C LEU A 382 10.26 -2.06 44.62
N GLN A 383 9.28 -1.23 45.01
CA GLN A 383 9.50 0.22 45.16
C GLN A 383 10.58 0.54 46.20
N GLY A 384 10.52 -0.07 47.39
CA GLY A 384 11.50 0.16 48.46
C GLY A 384 12.89 -0.37 48.11
N VAL A 385 12.97 -1.47 47.36
CA VAL A 385 14.23 -2.00 46.84
C VAL A 385 14.85 -1.02 45.84
N THR A 386 14.08 -0.53 44.87
CA THR A 386 14.56 0.43 43.87
C THR A 386 15.01 1.73 44.52
N GLU A 387 14.29 2.24 45.53
CA GLU A 387 14.68 3.45 46.28
C GLU A 387 16.00 3.26 47.04
N ALA A 388 16.17 2.15 47.77
CA ALA A 388 17.42 1.88 48.48
C ALA A 388 18.61 1.75 47.52
N LEU A 389 18.45 1.02 46.42
CA LEU A 389 19.52 0.90 45.41
C LEU A 389 19.83 2.25 44.75
N TYR A 390 18.81 3.03 44.42
CA TYR A 390 19.00 4.37 43.86
C TYR A 390 19.80 5.28 44.80
N HIS A 391 19.56 5.20 46.11
CA HIS A 391 20.32 5.94 47.14
C HIS A 391 21.57 5.20 47.67
N ALA A 392 21.98 4.09 47.02
CA ALA A 392 23.14 3.30 47.39
C ALA A 392 23.11 2.80 48.86
N VAL A 393 21.93 2.44 49.37
CA VAL A 393 21.73 1.91 50.73
C VAL A 393 21.63 0.38 50.67
N PRO A 394 22.51 -0.37 51.37
CA PRO A 394 22.39 -1.82 51.48
C PRO A 394 21.17 -2.22 52.30
N MET A 395 20.77 -3.48 52.20
CA MET A 395 19.51 -3.95 52.77
C MET A 395 19.64 -5.17 53.67
N VAL A 396 18.69 -5.33 54.58
CA VAL A 396 18.35 -6.63 55.18
C VAL A 396 16.94 -6.95 54.74
N GLY A 397 16.79 -8.05 54.02
CA GLY A 397 15.55 -8.43 53.36
C GLY A 397 14.73 -9.39 54.21
N LEU A 398 13.45 -9.06 54.40
CA LEU A 398 12.50 -9.79 55.22
C LEU A 398 11.23 -10.07 54.41
N PRO A 399 11.25 -11.01 53.45
CA PRO A 399 10.16 -11.21 52.52
C PRO A 399 8.91 -11.66 53.29
N ILE A 400 7.78 -11.04 52.97
CA ILE A 400 6.50 -11.31 53.63
C ILE A 400 5.66 -12.23 52.76
N PHE A 401 5.45 -11.90 51.48
CA PHE A 401 4.59 -12.65 50.57
C PHE A 401 4.95 -12.46 49.08
N LEU A 402 4.39 -13.33 48.23
CA LEU A 402 4.50 -13.30 46.76
C LEU A 402 5.94 -13.20 46.22
N ASP A 403 6.20 -12.17 45.41
CA ASP A 403 7.37 -11.90 44.58
C ASP A 403 8.58 -11.41 45.37
N GLN A 404 8.38 -11.02 46.64
CA GLN A 404 9.42 -10.46 47.50
C GLN A 404 10.58 -11.44 47.74
N GLY A 405 10.27 -12.74 47.81
CA GLY A 405 11.29 -13.79 47.92
C GLY A 405 12.17 -13.89 46.67
N ASP A 406 11.59 -13.71 45.48
CA ASP A 406 12.32 -13.72 44.21
C ASP A 406 13.27 -12.51 44.12
N TYR A 407 12.83 -11.33 44.57
CA TYR A 407 13.68 -10.14 44.65
C TYR A 407 14.82 -10.28 45.65
N LEU A 408 14.59 -10.90 46.81
CA LEU A 408 15.63 -11.13 47.80
C LEU A 408 16.77 -11.99 47.22
N VAL A 409 16.45 -13.05 46.49
CA VAL A 409 17.44 -13.91 45.84
C VAL A 409 18.32 -13.11 44.88
N LYS A 410 17.73 -12.20 44.10
CA LYS A 410 18.45 -11.29 43.20
C LYS A 410 19.37 -10.34 43.99
N LEU A 411 18.88 -9.73 45.06
CA LEU A 411 19.67 -8.81 45.89
C LEU A 411 20.84 -9.49 46.60
N VAL A 412 20.66 -10.72 47.07
CA VAL A 412 21.73 -11.52 47.66
C VAL A 412 22.78 -11.86 46.61
N LYS A 413 22.36 -12.23 45.39
CA LYS A 413 23.28 -12.48 44.26
C LYS A 413 24.14 -11.26 43.93
N HIS A 414 23.55 -10.06 43.97
CA HIS A 414 24.30 -8.82 43.75
C HIS A 414 25.14 -8.38 44.96
N GLY A 415 25.05 -9.08 46.10
CA GLY A 415 25.79 -8.77 47.31
C GLY A 415 25.40 -7.44 47.93
N VAL A 416 24.10 -7.09 47.88
CA VAL A 416 23.54 -5.83 48.43
C VAL A 416 22.50 -6.06 49.53
N ALA A 417 22.07 -7.29 49.74
CA ALA A 417 21.18 -7.65 50.84
C ALA A 417 21.59 -8.93 51.57
N ILE A 418 21.15 -9.05 52.83
CA ILE A 418 21.23 -10.28 53.64
C ILE A 418 19.80 -10.74 53.96
N PRO A 419 19.46 -12.03 53.77
CA PRO A 419 18.15 -12.54 54.12
C PRO A 419 17.96 -12.63 55.64
N LEU A 420 16.78 -12.29 56.12
CA LEU A 420 16.36 -12.45 57.51
C LEU A 420 14.98 -13.09 57.58
N ASP A 421 14.89 -14.27 58.18
CA ASP A 421 13.64 -15.00 58.36
C ASP A 421 12.89 -14.51 59.60
N ARG A 422 11.72 -13.89 59.41
CA ARG A 422 10.87 -13.35 60.49
C ARG A 422 10.31 -14.41 61.43
N GLN A 423 10.19 -15.66 60.99
CA GLN A 423 9.56 -16.73 61.78
C GLN A 423 10.56 -17.35 62.76
N THR A 424 11.82 -17.47 62.34
CA THR A 424 12.87 -18.17 63.10
C THR A 424 13.91 -17.24 63.73
N ALA A 425 13.97 -15.97 63.34
CA ALA A 425 14.97 -15.02 63.83
C ALA A 425 14.85 -14.74 65.35
N THR A 426 15.94 -15.02 66.06
CA THR A 426 16.15 -14.61 67.46
C THR A 426 16.88 -13.26 67.53
N ALA A 427 16.93 -12.63 68.72
CA ALA A 427 17.66 -11.38 68.91
C ALA A 427 19.15 -11.50 68.51
N GLU A 428 19.78 -12.66 68.74
CA GLU A 428 21.17 -12.91 68.33
C GLU A 428 21.31 -12.98 66.81
N VAL A 429 20.41 -13.69 66.11
CA VAL A 429 20.42 -13.78 64.65
C VAL A 429 20.22 -12.40 64.01
N ILE A 430 19.29 -11.61 64.55
CA ILE A 430 19.04 -10.23 64.08
C ILE A 430 20.29 -9.37 64.30
N TYR A 431 20.87 -9.42 65.50
CA TYR A 431 22.08 -8.66 65.85
C TYR A 431 23.25 -8.98 64.91
N GLN A 432 23.55 -10.26 64.70
CA GLN A 432 24.64 -10.70 63.81
C GLN A 432 24.38 -10.30 62.35
N THR A 433 23.12 -10.39 61.90
CA THR A 433 22.71 -10.00 60.54
C THR A 433 22.90 -8.50 60.31
N LEU A 434 22.39 -7.66 61.23
CA LEU A 434 22.53 -6.20 61.16
C LEU A 434 24.01 -5.80 61.24
N ARG A 435 24.77 -6.36 62.19
CA ARG A 435 26.20 -6.11 62.35
C ARG A 435 26.98 -6.48 61.09
N ARG A 436 26.69 -7.62 60.48
CA ARG A 436 27.33 -8.06 59.23
C ARG A 436 27.02 -7.11 58.07
N ALA A 437 25.77 -6.67 57.94
CA ALA A 437 25.37 -5.74 56.89
C ALA A 437 25.99 -4.34 57.05
N LEU A 438 26.16 -3.88 58.29
CA LEU A 438 26.76 -2.58 58.63
C LEU A 438 28.29 -2.59 58.49
N ASN A 439 28.96 -3.64 58.96
CA ASN A 439 30.42 -3.64 59.07
C ASN A 439 31.15 -4.15 57.82
N ASN A 440 30.47 -4.88 56.93
CA ASN A 440 31.10 -5.38 55.72
C ASN A 440 31.01 -4.32 54.60
N PRO A 441 32.14 -3.68 54.21
CA PRO A 441 32.12 -2.59 53.24
C PRO A 441 31.69 -3.05 51.84
N SER A 442 31.74 -4.35 51.53
CA SER A 442 31.33 -4.88 50.22
C SER A 442 29.86 -4.61 49.93
N PHE A 443 28.96 -4.65 50.92
CA PHE A 443 27.54 -4.35 50.70
C PHE A 443 27.33 -2.90 50.27
N LYS A 444 27.97 -1.94 50.96
CA LYS A 444 27.90 -0.52 50.59
C LYS A 444 28.60 -0.25 49.26
N HIS A 445 29.73 -0.91 48.98
CA HIS A 445 30.42 -0.81 47.70
C HIS A 445 29.55 -1.34 46.54
N ASN A 446 28.94 -2.52 46.69
CA ASN A 446 28.04 -3.09 45.70
C ASN A 446 26.79 -2.23 45.52
N ALA A 447 26.22 -1.69 46.60
CA ALA A 447 25.07 -0.77 46.53
C ALA A 447 25.43 0.52 45.78
N LYS A 448 26.63 1.08 46.01
CA LYS A 448 27.15 2.22 45.21
C LYS A 448 27.35 1.85 43.75
N ARG A 449 27.90 0.67 43.47
CA ARG A 449 28.08 0.16 42.09
C ARG A 449 26.74 0.03 41.37
N LEU A 450 25.75 -0.61 41.99
CA LEU A 450 24.41 -0.74 41.40
C LEU A 450 23.70 0.60 41.26
N SER A 451 23.80 1.50 42.26
CA SER A 451 23.27 2.86 42.17
C SER A 451 23.84 3.62 40.97
N LYS A 452 25.16 3.49 40.75
CA LYS A 452 25.83 4.07 39.59
C LYS A 452 25.29 3.46 38.30
N LEU A 453 25.19 2.14 38.19
CA LEU A 453 24.67 1.45 37.00
C LEU A 453 23.20 1.79 36.71
N MET A 454 22.36 1.90 37.73
CA MET A 454 20.96 2.31 37.57
C MET A 454 20.81 3.74 37.06
N LYS A 455 21.76 4.63 37.41
CA LYS A 455 21.80 6.03 36.94
C LYS A 455 22.54 6.18 35.62
N ASP A 456 23.38 5.22 35.25
CA ASP A 456 24.24 5.23 34.07
C ASP A 456 23.55 4.50 32.91
N THR A 457 22.53 5.15 32.36
CA THR A 457 21.77 4.59 31.24
C THR A 457 22.27 5.11 29.89
N PRO A 458 22.29 4.29 28.83
CA PRO A 458 22.86 4.67 27.52
C PRO A 458 22.19 5.89 26.87
N ASP A 459 20.91 6.10 27.15
CA ASP A 459 20.07 7.16 26.62
C ASP A 459 20.05 8.42 27.50
N LYS A 460 20.61 8.38 28.72
CA LYS A 460 20.54 9.44 29.75
C LYS A 460 19.13 9.92 30.12
N LEU A 461 18.11 9.16 29.74
CA LEU A 461 16.72 9.48 30.03
C LEU A 461 16.30 8.88 31.37
N THR A 462 15.58 9.67 32.15
CA THR A 462 14.89 9.21 33.36
C THR A 462 13.75 8.24 33.00
N PRO A 463 13.34 7.34 33.91
CA PRO A 463 12.18 6.48 33.69
C PRO A 463 10.90 7.25 33.32
N GLN A 464 10.73 8.46 33.88
CA GLN A 464 9.62 9.37 33.56
C GLN A 464 9.70 9.87 32.12
N GLU A 465 10.88 10.31 31.67
CA GLU A 465 11.12 10.75 30.28
C GLU A 465 10.91 9.62 29.28
N ARG A 466 11.35 8.38 29.59
CA ARG A 466 11.08 7.22 28.72
C ARG A 466 9.59 6.92 28.57
N ALA A 467 8.85 7.00 29.69
CA ALA A 467 7.41 6.84 29.67
C ALA A 467 6.75 7.94 28.83
N LEU A 468 7.18 9.19 29.02
CA LEU A 468 6.70 10.35 28.27
C LEU A 468 7.01 10.20 26.78
N GLN A 469 8.23 9.83 26.40
CA GLN A 469 8.62 9.63 25.00
C GLN A 469 7.78 8.56 24.31
N LEU A 470 7.44 7.45 24.97
CA LEU A 470 6.54 6.46 24.37
C LEU A 470 5.13 7.03 24.20
N VAL A 471 4.61 7.71 25.22
CA VAL A 471 3.27 8.32 25.22
C VAL A 471 3.17 9.43 24.18
N GLU A 472 4.18 10.29 24.06
CA GLU A 472 4.29 11.35 23.06
C GLU A 472 4.58 10.80 21.68
N TYR A 473 5.44 9.79 21.53
CA TYR A 473 5.67 9.13 20.24
C TYR A 473 4.36 8.55 19.72
N LEU A 474 3.62 7.82 20.56
CA LEU A 474 2.32 7.28 20.19
C LEU A 474 1.30 8.40 20.00
N GLY A 475 1.24 9.38 20.88
CA GLY A 475 0.36 10.54 20.76
C GLY A 475 0.60 11.35 19.49
N PHE A 476 1.86 11.60 19.14
CA PHE A 476 2.32 12.30 17.93
C PHE A 476 2.10 11.45 16.69
N GLN A 477 2.42 10.15 16.76
CA GLN A 477 2.02 9.20 15.72
C GLN A 477 0.53 9.26 15.54
N ILE A 478 -0.33 9.25 16.57
CA ILE A 478 -1.81 9.28 16.45
C ILE A 478 -2.32 10.62 15.92
N LEU A 479 -1.74 11.74 16.35
CA LEU A 479 -2.07 13.08 15.89
C LEU A 479 -1.67 13.30 14.41
N LEU A 480 -0.59 12.68 13.94
CA LEU A 480 -0.22 12.60 12.51
C LEU A 480 -0.90 11.43 11.78
N SER A 481 -1.26 10.35 12.47
CA SER A 481 -1.71 9.06 11.92
C SER A 481 -3.21 8.89 11.85
N LYS A 482 -3.99 9.87 12.29
CA LYS A 482 -5.29 10.13 11.63
C LYS A 482 -5.10 10.27 10.10
N HIS A 483 -3.87 10.47 9.59
CA HIS A 483 -3.52 10.46 8.16
C HIS A 483 -2.49 9.40 7.73
N LEU A 484 -2.03 8.51 8.63
CA LEU A 484 -0.92 7.57 8.37
C LEU A 484 -1.04 6.24 9.11
N LEU A 485 -2.24 5.86 9.60
CA LEU A 485 -2.52 4.50 10.04
C LEU A 485 -2.43 3.53 8.85
N ILE A 486 -1.20 3.11 8.53
CA ILE A 486 -0.95 1.73 8.15
C ILE A 486 -1.29 0.93 9.41
N PRO A 487 -2.35 0.11 9.41
CA PRO A 487 -2.64 -0.72 10.56
C PRO A 487 -1.45 -1.67 10.79
N TRP A 488 -1.39 -2.29 11.96
CA TRP A 488 -0.47 -3.37 12.29
C TRP A 488 -1.11 -4.76 12.01
N PRO A 489 -1.50 -5.17 10.76
CA PRO A 489 -2.08 -6.49 10.53
C PRO A 489 -1.02 -7.60 10.33
N GLU A 490 0.27 -7.32 10.43
CA GLU A 490 1.30 -8.37 10.26
C GLU A 490 1.49 -9.28 11.50
N ARG A 491 0.79 -9.07 12.63
CA ARG A 491 0.96 -9.93 13.82
C ARG A 491 -0.30 -10.50 14.49
N LYS A 492 -1.46 -10.42 13.85
CA LYS A 492 -2.60 -11.26 14.22
C LYS A 492 -3.31 -11.81 13.01
N LEU A 493 -2.75 -12.89 12.53
CA LEU A 493 -3.47 -13.86 11.76
C LEU A 493 -4.63 -14.36 12.67
N GLY A 494 -5.86 -13.91 12.46
CA GLY A 494 -7.07 -14.52 13.08
C GLY A 494 -7.23 -15.98 12.63
N ILE A 495 -8.24 -16.77 12.99
CA ILE A 495 -8.32 -18.18 12.48
C ILE A 495 -8.19 -18.25 10.95
N MET A 496 -8.83 -17.32 10.23
CA MET A 496 -8.70 -17.20 8.76
C MET A 496 -7.34 -16.67 8.33
N GLY A 497 -6.68 -15.85 9.16
CA GLY A 497 -5.30 -15.46 8.97
C GLY A 497 -4.36 -16.64 9.22
N TRP A 498 -4.47 -17.39 10.32
CA TRP A 498 -3.64 -18.56 10.62
C TRP A 498 -3.88 -19.62 9.57
N ALA A 499 -5.12 -19.80 9.11
CA ALA A 499 -5.42 -20.61 7.95
C ALA A 499 -4.73 -20.06 6.70
N ALA A 500 -4.75 -18.75 6.44
CA ALA A 500 -4.01 -18.14 5.33
C ALA A 500 -2.49 -18.37 5.46
N LEU A 501 -1.90 -18.24 6.66
CA LEU A 501 -0.47 -18.48 6.91
C LEU A 501 -0.13 -19.97 6.78
N VAL A 502 -0.94 -20.87 7.35
CA VAL A 502 -0.79 -22.32 7.23
C VAL A 502 -0.90 -22.71 5.76
N VAL A 503 -1.87 -22.18 5.03
CA VAL A 503 -2.00 -22.36 3.58
C VAL A 503 -0.76 -21.81 2.87
N VAL A 504 -0.25 -20.61 3.21
CA VAL A 504 0.97 -20.05 2.61
C VAL A 504 2.21 -20.88 2.96
N VAL A 505 2.32 -21.46 4.17
CA VAL A 505 3.42 -22.34 4.59
C VAL A 505 3.34 -23.68 3.86
N ILE A 506 2.16 -24.27 3.74
CA ILE A 506 1.91 -25.48 2.93
C ILE A 506 2.27 -25.19 1.48
N LEU A 507 1.81 -24.08 0.91
CA LEU A 507 2.15 -23.65 -0.44
C LEU A 507 3.66 -23.43 -0.59
N ARG A 508 4.35 -22.84 0.40
CA ARG A 508 5.83 -22.73 0.40
C ARG A 508 6.49 -24.11 0.39
N ALA A 509 6.05 -25.06 1.20
CA ALA A 509 6.58 -26.41 1.21
C ALA A 509 6.31 -27.15 -0.12
N MET A 510 5.09 -27.04 -0.65
CA MET A 510 4.70 -27.63 -1.95
C MET A 510 5.48 -27.01 -3.11
N THR A 511 5.61 -25.68 -3.14
CA THR A 511 6.41 -24.99 -4.17
C THR A 511 7.89 -25.29 -4.04
N LEU A 512 8.44 -25.47 -2.82
CA LEU A 512 9.81 -25.92 -2.62
C LEU A 512 10.03 -27.34 -3.17
N LEU A 513 9.12 -28.27 -2.88
CA LEU A 513 9.16 -29.63 -3.43
C LEU A 513 9.04 -29.60 -4.96
N TYR A 514 8.08 -28.82 -5.48
CA TYR A 514 7.92 -28.59 -6.92
C TYR A 514 9.18 -28.00 -7.55
N ASP A 515 9.81 -27.01 -6.91
CA ASP A 515 11.05 -26.40 -7.36
C ASP A 515 12.15 -27.46 -7.39
N VAL A 516 12.33 -28.28 -6.34
CA VAL A 516 13.34 -29.35 -6.33
C VAL A 516 13.12 -30.37 -7.45
N LEU A 517 11.87 -30.78 -7.69
CA LEU A 517 11.52 -31.76 -8.73
C LEU A 517 11.64 -31.19 -10.15
N THR A 518 11.19 -29.95 -10.36
CA THR A 518 11.14 -29.33 -11.69
C THR A 518 12.39 -28.56 -12.06
N PHE A 519 13.21 -28.11 -11.10
CA PHE A 519 14.43 -27.36 -11.35
C PHE A 519 15.38 -28.04 -12.33
N PRO A 520 15.78 -29.33 -12.18
CA PRO A 520 16.67 -29.96 -13.14
C PRO A 520 16.03 -30.04 -14.55
N ILE A 521 14.73 -30.32 -14.62
CA ILE A 521 13.98 -30.39 -15.88
C ILE A 521 13.92 -29.01 -16.56
N TYR A 522 13.60 -27.96 -15.80
CA TYR A 522 13.48 -26.59 -16.31
C TYR A 522 14.83 -25.95 -16.61
N LEU A 523 15.88 -26.30 -15.88
CA LEU A 523 17.24 -25.87 -16.17
C LEU A 523 17.68 -26.39 -17.55
N ILE A 524 17.41 -27.67 -17.86
CA ILE A 524 17.76 -28.29 -19.14
C ILE A 524 16.83 -27.80 -20.28
N SER A 525 15.51 -27.80 -20.05
CA SER A 525 14.51 -27.51 -21.09
C SER A 525 14.39 -26.02 -21.40
N GLN A 526 14.39 -25.14 -20.39
CA GLN A 526 14.14 -23.70 -20.59
C GLN A 526 15.41 -22.88 -20.80
N LYS A 527 16.57 -23.37 -20.36
CA LYS A 527 17.88 -22.71 -20.54
C LYS A 527 17.84 -21.22 -20.12
N PRO A 528 17.51 -20.91 -18.85
CA PRO A 528 17.25 -19.54 -18.35
C PRO A 528 18.41 -18.56 -18.57
N TRP A 529 19.66 -19.06 -18.60
CA TRP A 529 20.85 -18.25 -18.87
C TRP A 529 20.81 -17.59 -20.25
N ARG A 530 20.17 -18.20 -21.25
CA ARG A 530 19.96 -17.59 -22.57
C ARG A 530 19.08 -16.35 -22.44
N ARG A 531 17.91 -16.50 -21.82
CA ARG A 531 16.98 -15.39 -21.61
C ARG A 531 17.58 -14.26 -20.77
N LEU A 532 18.35 -14.59 -19.73
CA LEU A 532 19.06 -13.60 -18.91
C LEU A 532 20.16 -12.88 -19.68
N ARG A 533 20.88 -13.58 -20.55
CA ARG A 533 21.86 -12.99 -21.45
C ARG A 533 21.17 -12.06 -22.44
N ASP A 534 20.14 -12.54 -23.15
CA ASP A 534 19.39 -11.77 -24.15
C ASP A 534 18.72 -10.52 -23.54
N HIS A 535 18.33 -10.57 -22.26
CA HIS A 535 17.84 -9.40 -21.51
C HIS A 535 18.95 -8.36 -21.25
N LYS A 536 20.18 -8.80 -20.94
CA LYS A 536 21.32 -7.93 -20.62
C LYS A 536 22.09 -7.43 -21.82
N GLU A 537 22.02 -8.13 -22.95
CA GLU A 537 22.68 -7.73 -24.19
C GLU A 537 22.19 -6.36 -24.66
N SER A 538 23.11 -5.60 -25.26
CA SER A 538 22.78 -4.34 -25.91
C SER A 538 21.94 -4.64 -27.14
N LYS A 539 20.80 -3.96 -27.25
CA LYS A 539 19.79 -4.18 -28.29
C LYS A 539 19.84 -3.10 -29.37
N ALA A 540 20.64 -2.06 -29.14
CA ALA A 540 20.98 -1.03 -30.11
C ALA A 540 22.45 -0.63 -29.97
N GLN A 541 23.00 -0.05 -31.02
CA GLN A 541 24.37 0.43 -31.09
C GLN A 541 24.41 1.91 -31.46
N LEU A 542 25.38 2.65 -30.90
CA LEU A 542 25.66 4.03 -31.26
C LEU A 542 26.30 4.07 -32.66
N ILE A 543 25.73 4.83 -33.59
CA ILE A 543 26.22 4.96 -34.97
C ILE A 543 26.79 6.34 -35.30
N SER A 544 26.37 7.39 -34.58
CA SER A 544 26.88 8.76 -34.78
C SER A 544 26.75 9.59 -33.50
N SER A 545 27.70 10.51 -33.29
CA SER A 545 27.72 11.47 -32.18
C SER A 545 27.86 12.94 -32.65
N LYS A 546 27.75 13.23 -33.95
CA LYS A 546 28.09 14.55 -34.52
C LYS A 546 27.06 15.63 -34.20
N GLU A 547 25.78 15.35 -34.42
CA GLU A 547 24.66 16.29 -34.28
C GLU A 547 23.74 15.91 -33.10
N GLY A 548 24.31 15.21 -32.11
CA GLY A 548 23.58 14.45 -31.10
C GLY A 548 23.99 12.98 -31.12
N VAL A 549 23.39 12.16 -30.27
CA VAL A 549 23.72 10.73 -30.18
C VAL A 549 22.66 9.90 -30.92
N THR A 550 23.09 9.18 -31.95
CA THR A 550 22.21 8.39 -32.82
C THR A 550 22.41 6.90 -32.60
N PHE A 551 21.32 6.18 -32.33
CA PHE A 551 21.29 4.75 -32.07
C PHE A 551 20.48 4.01 -33.13
N ARG A 552 20.95 2.80 -33.46
CA ARG A 552 20.31 1.87 -34.41
C ARG A 552 20.10 0.52 -33.76
N ALA A 553 18.98 -0.12 -34.11
CA ALA A 553 18.66 -1.48 -33.68
C ALA A 553 19.71 -2.51 -34.09
N THR A 554 19.95 -3.51 -33.26
CA THR A 554 20.72 -4.73 -33.61
C THR A 554 19.82 -5.96 -33.78
N THR A 555 18.50 -5.74 -33.94
CA THR A 555 17.48 -6.77 -34.04
C THR A 555 17.71 -7.67 -35.26
N PRO A 556 17.61 -9.01 -35.11
CA PRO A 556 17.65 -9.92 -36.25
C PRO A 556 16.44 -9.71 -37.18
N ILE A 557 16.69 -9.84 -38.49
CA ILE A 557 15.67 -9.77 -39.53
C ILE A 557 14.87 -11.09 -39.57
N SER A 558 13.56 -11.01 -39.73
CA SER A 558 12.65 -12.16 -39.82
C SER A 558 12.63 -12.80 -41.21
N LYS A 559 12.17 -14.06 -41.27
CA LYS A 559 12.01 -14.77 -42.55
C LYS A 559 11.02 -14.07 -43.50
N ILE A 560 9.94 -13.51 -42.96
CA ILE A 560 8.93 -12.79 -43.77
C ILE A 560 9.54 -11.51 -44.36
N HIS A 561 10.33 -10.77 -43.57
CA HIS A 561 11.04 -9.59 -44.07
C HIS A 561 11.95 -9.96 -45.25
N ILE A 562 12.80 -10.98 -45.11
CA ILE A 562 13.68 -11.45 -46.20
C ILE A 562 12.89 -11.86 -47.45
N GLU A 563 11.75 -12.55 -47.27
CA GLU A 563 10.88 -12.95 -48.38
C GLU A 563 10.23 -11.74 -49.07
N MET A 564 9.86 -10.70 -48.32
CA MET A 564 9.30 -9.47 -48.88
C MET A 564 10.34 -8.68 -49.67
N GLU A 565 11.55 -8.54 -49.13
CA GLU A 565 12.66 -7.84 -49.77
C GLU A 565 13.06 -8.53 -51.08
N ASN A 566 13.29 -9.86 -51.03
CA ASN A 566 13.61 -10.64 -52.23
C ASN A 566 12.46 -10.67 -53.25
N GLY A 567 11.21 -10.59 -52.79
CA GLY A 567 10.02 -10.60 -53.62
C GLY A 567 9.67 -9.24 -54.22
N GLY A 568 10.42 -8.17 -53.93
CA GLY A 568 10.10 -6.81 -54.40
C GLY A 568 8.73 -6.33 -53.91
N ILE A 569 8.35 -6.70 -52.68
CA ILE A 569 7.07 -6.32 -52.09
C ILE A 569 7.23 -4.95 -51.45
N ASP A 570 6.99 -3.91 -52.25
CA ASP A 570 7.20 -2.49 -51.93
C ASP A 570 5.88 -1.68 -51.83
N THR A 571 4.73 -2.29 -52.15
CA THR A 571 3.40 -1.68 -51.98
C THR A 571 2.42 -2.54 -51.18
N LEU A 572 1.42 -1.87 -50.59
CA LEU A 572 0.34 -2.54 -49.83
C LEU A 572 -0.40 -3.56 -50.69
N THR A 573 -0.67 -3.24 -51.96
CA THR A 573 -1.33 -4.13 -52.91
C THR A 573 -0.52 -5.40 -53.15
N LYS A 574 0.81 -5.28 -53.35
CA LYS A 574 1.69 -6.44 -53.47
C LYS A 574 1.74 -7.26 -52.17
N MET A 575 1.75 -6.59 -51.02
CA MET A 575 1.80 -7.23 -49.70
C MET A 575 0.53 -8.04 -49.39
N PHE A 576 -0.65 -7.46 -49.62
CA PHE A 576 -1.93 -8.19 -49.48
C PHE A 576 -2.02 -9.34 -50.47
N SER A 577 -1.64 -9.13 -51.74
CA SER A 577 -1.64 -10.20 -52.76
C SER A 577 -0.70 -11.35 -52.41
N TYR A 578 0.48 -11.04 -51.85
CA TYR A 578 1.42 -12.04 -51.36
C TYR A 578 0.82 -12.87 -50.20
N ALA A 579 0.19 -12.20 -49.23
CA ALA A 579 -0.45 -12.88 -48.11
C ALA A 579 -1.63 -13.77 -48.56
N VAL A 580 -2.41 -13.33 -49.54
CA VAL A 580 -3.49 -14.13 -50.16
C VAL A 580 -2.92 -15.35 -50.87
N ARG A 581 -1.88 -15.20 -51.70
CA ARG A 581 -1.21 -16.35 -52.35
C ARG A 581 -0.67 -17.36 -51.36
N ARG A 582 -0.13 -16.90 -50.23
CA ARG A 582 0.45 -17.74 -49.18
C ARG A 582 -0.59 -18.51 -48.35
N ASN A 583 -1.74 -17.89 -48.07
CA ASN A 583 -2.70 -18.40 -47.08
C ASN A 583 -4.03 -18.90 -47.69
N GLY A 584 -4.43 -18.40 -48.87
CA GLY A 584 -5.53 -18.92 -49.67
C GLY A 584 -6.86 -19.10 -48.92
N THR A 585 -7.23 -20.35 -48.68
CA THR A 585 -8.50 -20.71 -48.03
C THR A 585 -8.47 -20.66 -46.50
N LYS A 586 -7.33 -20.31 -45.88
CA LYS A 586 -7.23 -20.15 -44.42
C LYS A 586 -8.16 -19.03 -43.92
N ARG A 587 -8.58 -19.16 -42.66
CA ARG A 587 -9.34 -18.12 -41.95
C ARG A 587 -8.58 -16.80 -41.97
N CYS A 588 -9.26 -15.72 -42.33
CA CYS A 588 -8.68 -14.39 -42.46
C CYS A 588 -9.38 -13.40 -41.51
N LEU A 589 -10.61 -12.99 -41.82
CA LEU A 589 -11.36 -12.01 -41.03
C LEU A 589 -12.61 -12.66 -40.43
N GLY A 590 -12.83 -12.44 -39.14
CA GLY A 590 -13.94 -12.99 -38.38
C GLY A 590 -14.82 -11.90 -37.78
N THR A 591 -16.14 -12.02 -37.95
CA THR A 591 -17.14 -11.14 -37.32
C THR A 591 -18.11 -11.98 -36.49
N ARG A 592 -18.56 -11.47 -35.35
CA ARG A 592 -19.57 -12.14 -34.50
C ARG A 592 -20.95 -12.04 -35.13
N GLU A 593 -21.73 -13.12 -35.07
CA GLU A 593 -23.15 -13.07 -35.41
C GLU A 593 -23.92 -12.25 -34.37
N LEU A 594 -24.78 -11.33 -34.82
CA LEU A 594 -25.66 -10.55 -33.97
C LEU A 594 -27.08 -11.10 -34.09
N PHE A 595 -27.61 -11.72 -33.03
CA PHE A 595 -28.95 -12.32 -33.03
C PHE A 595 -30.04 -11.34 -32.61
N ALA A 596 -29.75 -10.48 -31.64
CA ALA A 596 -30.70 -9.49 -31.13
C ALA A 596 -30.00 -8.30 -30.47
N GLU A 597 -30.66 -7.14 -30.52
CA GLU A 597 -30.35 -5.94 -29.75
C GLU A 597 -31.52 -5.63 -28.82
N GLU A 598 -31.25 -5.47 -27.52
CA GLU A 598 -32.22 -5.15 -26.48
C GLU A 598 -31.86 -3.82 -25.82
N GLU A 599 -32.86 -3.01 -25.50
CA GLU A 599 -32.69 -1.75 -24.79
C GLU A 599 -32.96 -1.94 -23.28
N GLU A 600 -31.92 -1.74 -22.45
CA GLU A 600 -32.03 -1.81 -21.00
C GLU A 600 -32.07 -0.39 -20.41
N MET A 601 -33.24 0.01 -19.91
CA MET A 601 -33.44 1.33 -19.30
C MET A 601 -32.89 1.34 -17.86
N GLN A 602 -31.87 2.16 -17.60
CA GLN A 602 -31.28 2.34 -16.28
C GLN A 602 -32.17 3.21 -15.37
N LYS A 603 -31.99 3.08 -14.05
CA LYS A 603 -32.71 3.88 -13.03
C LYS A 603 -32.52 5.40 -13.18
N ASN A 604 -31.52 5.86 -13.93
CA ASN A 604 -31.24 7.26 -14.22
C ASN A 604 -31.82 7.74 -15.57
N GLY A 605 -32.66 6.92 -16.23
CA GLY A 605 -33.26 7.24 -17.53
C GLY A 605 -32.37 6.98 -18.74
N LYS A 606 -31.09 6.58 -18.57
CA LYS A 606 -30.21 6.23 -19.70
C LYS A 606 -30.56 4.84 -20.24
N VAL A 607 -30.77 4.75 -21.55
CA VAL A 607 -30.98 3.48 -22.26
C VAL A 607 -29.63 2.90 -22.68
N PHE A 608 -29.34 1.67 -22.26
CA PHE A 608 -28.15 0.93 -22.67
C PHE A 608 -28.53 -0.16 -23.67
N LYS A 609 -27.90 -0.13 -24.86
CA LYS A 609 -28.02 -1.19 -25.86
C LYS A 609 -27.27 -2.45 -25.43
N LYS A 610 -27.93 -3.60 -25.47
CA LYS A 610 -27.41 -4.93 -25.13
C LYS A 610 -27.50 -5.86 -26.33
N PHE A 611 -26.41 -6.54 -26.64
CA PHE A 611 -26.29 -7.46 -27.76
C PHE A 611 -26.32 -8.91 -27.28
N ALA A 612 -27.11 -9.73 -27.95
CA ALA A 612 -27.04 -11.17 -27.92
C ALA A 612 -26.26 -11.65 -29.16
N MET A 613 -25.04 -12.15 -28.94
CA MET A 613 -24.08 -12.46 -30.01
C MET A 613 -23.73 -13.95 -30.05
N GLY A 614 -23.70 -14.52 -31.25
CA GLY A 614 -23.34 -15.92 -31.54
C GLY A 614 -21.82 -16.15 -31.65
N ASP A 615 -21.43 -17.12 -32.47
CA ASP A 615 -20.02 -17.43 -32.75
C ASP A 615 -19.41 -16.50 -33.81
N TYR A 616 -18.12 -16.68 -34.13
CA TYR A 616 -17.44 -15.95 -35.19
C TYR A 616 -17.67 -16.61 -36.55
N VAL A 617 -18.18 -15.85 -37.52
CA VAL A 617 -18.23 -16.21 -38.93
C VAL A 617 -16.95 -15.74 -39.60
N TRP A 618 -16.24 -16.67 -40.22
CA TRP A 618 -14.93 -16.42 -40.83
C TRP A 618 -15.01 -16.35 -42.34
N ARG A 619 -14.33 -15.36 -42.90
CA ARG A 619 -14.02 -15.26 -44.33
C ARG A 619 -12.59 -15.75 -44.57
N SER A 620 -12.36 -16.42 -45.69
CA SER A 620 -11.00 -16.82 -46.09
C SER A 620 -10.22 -15.65 -46.69
N TYR A 621 -8.90 -15.80 -46.88
CA TYR A 621 -8.10 -14.79 -47.59
C TYR A 621 -8.61 -14.57 -49.02
N ASN A 622 -9.03 -15.64 -49.71
CA ASN A 622 -9.61 -15.56 -51.05
C ASN A 622 -10.94 -14.78 -51.07
N ASP A 623 -11.81 -15.00 -50.08
CA ASP A 623 -13.09 -14.28 -49.98
C ASP A 623 -12.84 -12.80 -49.75
N VAL A 624 -11.92 -12.47 -48.84
CA VAL A 624 -11.52 -11.09 -48.53
C VAL A 624 -10.93 -10.41 -49.75
N ASP A 625 -10.06 -11.10 -50.49
CA ASP A 625 -9.42 -10.57 -51.70
C ASP A 625 -10.44 -10.28 -52.81
N THR A 626 -11.40 -11.19 -53.00
CA THR A 626 -12.50 -11.06 -53.96
C THR A 626 -13.44 -9.91 -53.61
N LEU A 627 -13.83 -9.81 -52.33
CA LEU A 627 -14.67 -8.71 -51.84
C LEU A 627 -13.97 -7.37 -51.98
N ALA A 628 -12.69 -7.29 -51.63
CA ALA A 628 -11.89 -6.06 -51.76
C ALA A 628 -11.75 -5.64 -53.23
N GLU A 629 -11.46 -6.58 -54.13
CA GLU A 629 -11.37 -6.31 -55.56
C GLU A 629 -12.69 -5.81 -56.13
N ASN A 630 -13.79 -6.48 -55.79
CA ASN A 630 -15.13 -6.06 -56.23
C ASN A 630 -15.51 -4.70 -55.64
N PHE A 631 -15.29 -4.46 -54.35
CA PHE A 631 -15.55 -3.15 -53.76
C PHE A 631 -14.76 -2.03 -54.46
N GLY A 632 -13.46 -2.22 -54.71
CA GLY A 632 -12.63 -1.27 -55.44
C GLY A 632 -13.13 -1.00 -56.86
N LYS A 633 -13.50 -2.05 -57.62
CA LYS A 633 -14.12 -1.89 -58.95
C LYS A 633 -15.47 -1.18 -58.88
N GLY A 634 -16.23 -1.42 -57.81
CA GLY A 634 -17.48 -0.71 -57.51
C GLY A 634 -17.26 0.78 -57.36
N LEU A 635 -16.26 1.19 -56.57
CA LEU A 635 -15.86 2.60 -56.42
C LEU A 635 -15.48 3.24 -57.78
N ARG A 636 -14.70 2.53 -58.59
CA ARG A 636 -14.36 2.97 -59.97
C ARG A 636 -15.61 3.14 -60.85
N SER A 637 -16.60 2.25 -60.70
CA SER A 637 -17.87 2.33 -61.45
C SER A 637 -18.75 3.51 -61.05
N LEU A 638 -18.60 3.99 -59.81
CA LEU A 638 -19.28 5.19 -59.32
C LEU A 638 -18.58 6.50 -59.71
N GLY A 639 -17.38 6.42 -60.29
CA GLY A 639 -16.70 7.58 -60.87
C GLY A 639 -15.31 7.89 -60.29
N LEU A 640 -14.87 7.21 -59.23
CA LEU A 640 -13.51 7.40 -58.69
C LEU A 640 -12.45 6.95 -59.71
N LYS A 641 -11.38 7.72 -59.81
CA LYS A 641 -10.20 7.44 -60.65
C LYS A 641 -9.00 7.12 -59.77
N PRO A 642 -7.98 6.41 -60.28
CA PRO A 642 -6.73 6.23 -59.55
C PRO A 642 -6.19 7.56 -59.03
N LYS A 643 -5.68 7.54 -57.79
CA LYS A 643 -5.17 8.65 -56.98
C LYS A 643 -6.23 9.60 -56.41
N ASP A 644 -7.51 9.37 -56.71
CA ASP A 644 -8.59 10.07 -56.02
C ASP A 644 -8.68 9.63 -54.56
N LYS A 645 -9.27 10.50 -53.74
CA LYS A 645 -9.36 10.37 -52.30
C LYS A 645 -10.73 9.89 -51.86
N ILE A 646 -10.77 8.98 -50.91
CA ILE A 646 -12.01 8.51 -50.26
C ILE A 646 -11.87 8.62 -48.75
N GLY A 647 -12.85 9.27 -48.11
CA GLY A 647 -12.95 9.37 -46.67
C GLY A 647 -13.49 8.07 -46.07
N ILE A 648 -12.87 7.54 -45.02
CA ILE A 648 -13.46 6.49 -44.19
C ILE A 648 -13.69 7.05 -42.80
N PHE A 649 -14.96 7.17 -42.43
CA PHE A 649 -15.45 7.62 -41.12
C PHE A 649 -16.33 6.51 -40.53
N ALA A 650 -15.68 5.51 -39.93
CA ALA A 650 -16.35 4.34 -39.37
C ALA A 650 -15.53 3.70 -38.25
N GLU A 651 -16.22 2.94 -37.39
CA GLU A 651 -15.60 2.05 -36.42
C GLU A 651 -14.88 0.86 -37.07
N THR A 652 -14.00 0.23 -36.30
CA THR A 652 -13.23 -0.95 -36.71
C THR A 652 -14.13 -2.15 -36.96
N ARG A 653 -14.10 -2.67 -38.18
CA ARG A 653 -14.81 -3.88 -38.61
C ARG A 653 -14.19 -4.46 -39.89
N ALA A 654 -14.58 -5.68 -40.24
CA ALA A 654 -14.02 -6.39 -41.40
C ALA A 654 -14.16 -5.61 -42.72
N GLU A 655 -15.33 -5.01 -42.93
CA GLU A 655 -15.66 -4.24 -44.13
C GLU A 655 -14.77 -3.00 -44.27
N TRP A 656 -14.31 -2.41 -43.15
CA TRP A 656 -13.35 -1.30 -43.15
C TRP A 656 -12.02 -1.73 -43.78
N LEU A 657 -11.45 -2.85 -43.32
CA LEU A 657 -10.18 -3.35 -43.84
C LEU A 657 -10.32 -3.84 -45.28
N ILE A 658 -11.42 -4.53 -45.61
CA ILE A 658 -11.73 -4.95 -46.98
C ILE A 658 -11.82 -3.74 -47.92
N ALA A 659 -12.50 -2.67 -47.49
CA ALA A 659 -12.61 -1.43 -48.26
C ALA A 659 -11.24 -0.79 -48.48
N ALA A 660 -10.40 -0.73 -47.44
CA ALA A 660 -9.04 -0.21 -47.53
C ALA A 660 -8.20 -1.00 -48.55
N ILE A 661 -8.23 -2.34 -48.49
CA ILE A 661 -7.55 -3.21 -49.47
C ILE A 661 -8.06 -2.93 -50.89
N GLY A 662 -9.38 -2.80 -51.06
CA GLY A 662 -9.99 -2.48 -52.34
C GLY A 662 -9.54 -1.14 -52.92
N CYS A 663 -9.36 -0.14 -52.06
CA CYS A 663 -8.81 1.16 -52.44
C CYS A 663 -7.35 1.04 -52.91
N PHE A 664 -6.49 0.36 -52.15
CA PHE A 664 -5.10 0.17 -52.56
C PHE A 664 -4.97 -0.60 -53.88
N LYS A 665 -5.82 -1.62 -54.12
CA LYS A 665 -5.87 -2.36 -55.38
C LYS A 665 -6.20 -1.49 -56.60
N GLN A 666 -6.90 -0.37 -56.39
CA GLN A 666 -7.29 0.59 -57.43
C GLN A 666 -6.42 1.86 -57.42
N ASN A 667 -5.33 1.87 -56.66
CA ASN A 667 -4.47 3.03 -56.40
C ASN A 667 -5.28 4.25 -55.91
N LEU A 668 -6.27 4.05 -55.03
CA LEU A 668 -7.02 5.13 -54.39
C LEU A 668 -6.35 5.51 -53.06
N THR A 669 -6.34 6.81 -52.75
CA THR A 669 -5.78 7.33 -51.49
C THR A 669 -6.85 7.33 -50.41
N LEU A 670 -6.56 6.68 -49.28
CA LEU A 670 -7.48 6.65 -48.15
C LEU A 670 -7.33 7.89 -47.26
N VAL A 671 -8.43 8.51 -46.87
CA VAL A 671 -8.47 9.55 -45.84
C VAL A 671 -9.15 8.97 -44.61
N THR A 672 -8.42 8.78 -43.52
CA THR A 672 -9.00 8.12 -42.33
C THR A 672 -9.42 9.13 -41.26
N LEU A 673 -10.67 9.04 -40.83
CA LEU A 673 -11.24 9.86 -39.76
C LEU A 673 -11.77 8.94 -38.65
N TYR A 674 -11.53 9.30 -37.38
CA TYR A 674 -12.06 8.49 -36.28
C TYR A 674 -13.57 8.66 -36.18
N SER A 675 -14.31 7.56 -36.00
CA SER A 675 -15.76 7.55 -35.79
C SER A 675 -16.25 8.38 -34.59
N THR A 676 -15.34 8.63 -33.64
CA THR A 676 -15.61 9.39 -32.41
C THR A 676 -15.21 10.87 -32.51
N LEU A 677 -14.86 11.36 -33.70
CA LEU A 677 -14.72 12.81 -33.93
C LEU A 677 -16.11 13.49 -33.89
N GLY A 678 -16.12 14.72 -33.39
CA GLY A 678 -17.27 15.63 -33.51
C GLY A 678 -17.46 16.10 -34.95
N GLU A 679 -18.66 16.54 -35.27
CA GLU A 679 -19.08 16.79 -36.65
C GLU A 679 -18.25 17.87 -37.36
N ASP A 680 -17.84 18.92 -36.65
CA ASP A 680 -16.98 19.98 -37.22
C ASP A 680 -15.58 19.48 -37.60
N ALA A 681 -15.01 18.58 -36.81
CA ALA A 681 -13.70 18.00 -37.09
C ALA A 681 -13.76 17.05 -38.29
N VAL A 682 -14.87 16.31 -38.43
CA VAL A 682 -15.14 15.47 -39.61
C VAL A 682 -15.28 16.34 -40.86
N ALA A 683 -16.09 17.41 -40.79
CA ALA A 683 -16.27 18.34 -41.90
C ALA A 683 -14.95 19.00 -42.31
N HIS A 684 -14.11 19.40 -41.34
CA HIS A 684 -12.79 19.95 -41.62
C HIS A 684 -11.90 18.97 -42.41
N GLY A 685 -11.78 17.72 -41.95
CA GLY A 685 -10.94 16.72 -42.63
C GLY A 685 -11.43 16.37 -44.04
N LEU A 686 -12.76 16.28 -44.23
CA LEU A 686 -13.36 16.02 -45.54
C LEU A 686 -13.19 17.20 -46.51
N ASN A 687 -13.31 18.44 -46.03
CA ASN A 687 -13.10 19.63 -46.85
C ASN A 687 -11.64 19.87 -47.20
N GLU A 688 -10.73 19.73 -46.23
CA GLU A 688 -9.30 19.92 -46.48
C GLU A 688 -8.79 18.91 -47.50
N THR A 689 -9.28 17.67 -47.46
CA THR A 689 -8.99 16.65 -48.47
C THR A 689 -9.92 16.65 -49.67
N GLU A 690 -10.88 17.56 -49.77
CA GLU A 690 -11.81 17.64 -50.92
C GLU A 690 -12.42 16.27 -51.29
N CYS A 691 -12.74 15.44 -50.27
CA CYS A 691 -13.27 14.09 -50.51
C CYS A 691 -14.66 14.17 -51.16
N GLU A 692 -14.85 13.46 -52.28
CA GLU A 692 -16.17 13.31 -52.91
C GLU A 692 -16.94 12.09 -52.39
N PHE A 693 -16.21 11.06 -51.94
CA PHE A 693 -16.75 9.80 -51.44
C PHE A 693 -16.45 9.64 -49.96
N VAL A 694 -17.44 9.19 -49.19
CA VAL A 694 -17.28 8.85 -47.78
C VAL A 694 -17.88 7.48 -47.47
N LEU A 695 -17.07 6.57 -46.94
CA LEU A 695 -17.51 5.31 -46.37
C LEU A 695 -17.79 5.49 -44.87
N THR A 696 -18.98 5.09 -44.42
CA THR A 696 -19.40 5.16 -43.02
C THR A 696 -20.18 3.92 -42.59
N SER A 697 -20.60 3.86 -41.33
CA SER A 697 -21.42 2.77 -40.78
C SER A 697 -22.86 3.24 -40.54
N HIS A 698 -23.81 2.30 -40.47
CA HIS A 698 -25.21 2.56 -40.12
C HIS A 698 -25.36 3.49 -38.91
N ASP A 699 -24.68 3.20 -37.80
CA ASP A 699 -24.78 3.96 -36.55
C ASP A 699 -24.28 5.42 -36.67
N LEU A 700 -23.46 5.74 -37.66
CA LEU A 700 -22.88 7.08 -37.87
C LEU A 700 -23.62 7.91 -38.92
N MET A 701 -24.55 7.30 -39.67
CA MET A 701 -25.36 7.98 -40.67
C MET A 701 -26.09 9.23 -40.15
N PRO A 702 -26.65 9.26 -38.92
CA PRO A 702 -27.30 10.47 -38.40
C PRO A 702 -26.37 11.70 -38.30
N LYS A 703 -25.05 11.51 -38.10
CA LYS A 703 -24.11 12.65 -38.04
C LYS A 703 -24.03 13.39 -39.37
N PHE A 704 -24.35 12.74 -40.49
CA PHE A 704 -24.29 13.35 -41.82
C PHE A 704 -25.41 14.37 -42.09
N TYR A 705 -26.47 14.46 -41.28
CA TYR A 705 -27.44 15.56 -41.37
C TYR A 705 -26.75 16.92 -41.20
N TYR A 706 -25.78 17.00 -40.29
CA TYR A 706 -25.01 18.21 -40.06
C TYR A 706 -23.75 18.30 -40.95
N VAL A 707 -22.98 17.20 -41.05
CA VAL A 707 -21.70 17.20 -41.78
C VAL A 707 -21.89 17.59 -43.25
N LEU A 708 -22.91 17.04 -43.94
CA LEU A 708 -23.16 17.36 -45.34
C LEU A 708 -23.52 18.83 -45.59
N GLY A 709 -24.10 19.51 -44.60
CA GLY A 709 -24.34 20.95 -44.67
C GLY A 709 -23.06 21.77 -44.75
N LYS A 710 -21.92 21.22 -44.29
CA LYS A 710 -20.62 21.88 -44.28
C LYS A 710 -19.61 21.30 -45.27
N THR A 711 -19.92 20.19 -45.94
CA THR A 711 -19.00 19.52 -46.87
C THR A 711 -19.54 19.52 -48.30
N PRO A 712 -19.43 20.63 -49.06
CA PRO A 712 -20.01 20.76 -50.41
C PRO A 712 -19.43 19.74 -51.40
N THR A 713 -18.20 19.29 -51.21
CA THR A 713 -17.51 18.35 -52.11
C THR A 713 -18.04 16.93 -52.05
N VAL A 714 -18.63 16.51 -50.92
CA VAL A 714 -19.12 15.13 -50.74
C VAL A 714 -20.34 14.90 -51.61
N LYS A 715 -20.24 13.97 -52.57
CA LYS A 715 -21.31 13.58 -53.52
C LYS A 715 -21.85 12.19 -53.25
N HIS A 716 -21.05 11.32 -52.66
CA HIS A 716 -21.41 9.93 -52.43
C HIS A 716 -21.16 9.52 -50.99
N ILE A 717 -22.18 9.00 -50.32
CA ILE A 717 -22.05 8.29 -49.05
C ILE A 717 -22.24 6.80 -49.30
N ILE A 718 -21.31 6.00 -48.82
CA ILE A 718 -21.41 4.54 -48.81
C ILE A 718 -21.55 4.12 -47.36
N PHE A 719 -22.60 3.38 -47.01
CA PHE A 719 -22.79 2.92 -45.64
C PHE A 719 -22.69 1.41 -45.52
N MET A 720 -21.95 0.95 -44.51
CA MET A 720 -21.92 -0.45 -44.10
C MET A 720 -23.19 -0.75 -43.32
N GLU A 721 -23.94 -1.73 -43.81
CA GLU A 721 -25.26 -2.08 -43.31
C GLU A 721 -25.21 -2.66 -41.88
N ASP A 722 -26.30 -2.47 -41.14
CA ASP A 722 -26.57 -3.16 -39.88
C ASP A 722 -27.30 -4.49 -40.18
N PRO A 723 -26.93 -5.60 -39.55
CA PRO A 723 -27.54 -6.90 -39.84
C PRO A 723 -29.00 -7.02 -39.35
N LEU A 724 -29.46 -6.15 -38.44
CA LEU A 724 -30.80 -6.20 -37.85
C LEU A 724 -31.69 -5.03 -38.28
N LYS A 725 -31.11 -3.88 -38.63
CA LYS A 725 -31.86 -2.63 -38.88
C LYS A 725 -31.68 -2.13 -40.30
N THR A 726 -32.75 -1.55 -40.84
CA THR A 726 -32.69 -0.79 -42.09
C THR A 726 -32.13 0.61 -41.82
N THR A 727 -31.17 1.05 -42.62
CA THR A 727 -30.62 2.41 -42.55
C THR A 727 -31.58 3.41 -43.17
N GLU A 728 -31.90 4.50 -42.46
CA GLU A 728 -32.62 5.62 -43.06
C GLU A 728 -31.71 6.39 -44.03
N THR A 729 -32.18 6.59 -45.25
CA THR A 729 -31.44 7.27 -46.33
C THR A 729 -32.13 8.56 -46.80
N THR A 730 -33.18 8.99 -46.09
CA THR A 730 -33.97 10.19 -46.41
C THR A 730 -33.60 11.39 -45.53
N GLY A 731 -33.82 12.60 -46.03
CA GLY A 731 -33.63 13.86 -45.28
C GLY A 731 -32.19 14.40 -45.29
N TYR A 732 -31.30 13.82 -46.09
CA TYR A 732 -29.94 14.33 -46.31
C TYR A 732 -29.93 15.43 -47.39
N ARG A 733 -28.81 16.14 -47.52
CA ARG A 733 -28.64 17.23 -48.51
C ARG A 733 -28.95 16.73 -49.93
N GLU A 734 -29.76 17.49 -50.67
CA GLU A 734 -30.06 17.19 -52.08
C GLU A 734 -28.77 17.08 -52.92
N GLY A 735 -28.77 16.15 -53.88
CA GLY A 735 -27.62 15.89 -54.76
C GLY A 735 -26.52 15.02 -54.16
N VAL A 736 -26.72 14.40 -52.98
CA VAL A 736 -25.82 13.38 -52.43
C VAL A 736 -26.44 12.00 -52.64
N ASP A 737 -25.72 11.11 -53.35
CA ASP A 737 -26.17 9.73 -53.55
C ASP A 737 -25.71 8.85 -52.38
N ILE A 738 -26.64 8.08 -51.81
CA ILE A 738 -26.38 7.20 -50.66
C ILE A 738 -26.49 5.74 -51.11
N HIS A 739 -25.40 5.00 -50.97
CA HIS A 739 -25.23 3.63 -51.48
C HIS A 739 -25.02 2.64 -50.33
N PRO A 740 -25.74 1.51 -50.27
CA PRO A 740 -25.38 0.39 -49.41
C PRO A 740 -24.02 -0.21 -49.85
N TYR A 741 -23.17 -0.59 -48.89
CA TYR A 741 -21.88 -1.21 -49.16
C TYR A 741 -22.01 -2.46 -50.05
N CYS A 742 -23.02 -3.31 -49.82
CA CYS A 742 -23.25 -4.52 -50.60
C CYS A 742 -23.60 -4.20 -52.08
N GLU A 743 -24.27 -3.08 -52.32
CA GLU A 743 -24.58 -2.62 -53.67
C GLU A 743 -23.31 -2.25 -54.44
N VAL A 744 -22.39 -1.51 -53.79
CA VAL A 744 -21.11 -1.13 -54.38
C VAL A 744 -20.27 -2.36 -54.73
N VAL A 745 -20.24 -3.37 -53.85
CA VAL A 745 -19.59 -4.66 -54.14
C VAL A 745 -20.23 -5.34 -55.36
N SER A 746 -21.57 -5.40 -55.43
CA SER A 746 -22.30 -6.02 -56.54
C SER A 746 -22.05 -5.33 -57.88
N ARG A 747 -21.99 -3.98 -57.89
CA ARG A 747 -21.62 -3.19 -59.07
C ARG A 747 -20.23 -3.57 -59.56
N GLY A 748 -19.28 -3.72 -58.65
CA GLY A 748 -17.91 -4.12 -58.96
C GLY A 748 -17.77 -5.52 -59.57
N THR A 749 -18.62 -6.48 -59.17
CA THR A 749 -18.64 -7.82 -59.79
C THR A 749 -18.99 -7.76 -61.28
N LYS A 750 -19.79 -6.77 -61.70
CA LYS A 750 -20.20 -6.56 -63.09
C LYS A 750 -19.27 -5.62 -63.87
N ALA A 751 -18.35 -4.93 -63.18
CA ALA A 751 -17.51 -3.91 -63.75
C ALA A 751 -16.18 -4.48 -64.25
N HIS A 752 -15.73 -4.02 -65.42
CA HIS A 752 -14.44 -4.37 -65.99
C HIS A 752 -13.56 -3.11 -66.08
N PHE A 753 -12.55 -3.03 -65.23
CA PHE A 753 -11.53 -1.98 -65.25
C PHE A 753 -10.15 -2.60 -65.40
N ALA A 754 -9.26 -1.93 -66.15
CA ALA A 754 -7.86 -2.32 -66.22
C ALA A 754 -7.19 -2.17 -64.84
N PRO A 755 -6.30 -3.09 -64.44
CA PRO A 755 -5.52 -2.95 -63.21
C PRO A 755 -4.72 -1.64 -63.23
N SER A 756 -4.80 -0.89 -62.14
CA SER A 756 -4.02 0.34 -61.93
C SER A 756 -3.31 0.21 -60.58
N PRO A 757 -2.22 -0.57 -60.49
CA PRO A 757 -1.50 -0.75 -59.24
C PRO A 757 -0.83 0.57 -58.80
N PRO A 758 -0.61 0.75 -57.48
CA PRO A 758 0.16 1.88 -56.97
C PRO A 758 1.66 1.70 -57.15
N GLU A 759 2.38 2.82 -57.22
CA GLU A 759 3.84 2.88 -57.07
C GLU A 759 4.24 3.04 -55.58
N PRO A 760 5.48 2.69 -55.17
CA PRO A 760 5.92 2.78 -53.78
C PRO A 760 5.84 4.21 -53.19
N GLU A 761 6.06 5.23 -54.00
CA GLU A 761 6.03 6.64 -53.62
C GLU A 761 4.61 7.22 -53.58
N ASP A 762 3.63 6.54 -54.17
CA ASP A 762 2.23 6.99 -54.15
C ASP A 762 1.71 7.06 -52.70
N VAL A 763 0.92 8.10 -52.41
CA VAL A 763 0.29 8.29 -51.10
C VAL A 763 -0.81 7.26 -50.90
N ALA A 764 -0.56 6.30 -50.02
CA ALA A 764 -1.54 5.28 -49.66
C ALA A 764 -2.62 5.87 -48.74
N ILE A 765 -2.21 6.62 -47.72
CA ILE A 765 -3.10 7.06 -46.65
C ILE A 765 -2.77 8.51 -46.23
N ILE A 766 -3.79 9.34 -46.15
CA ILE A 766 -3.81 10.61 -45.43
C ILE A 766 -4.48 10.34 -44.08
N MET A 767 -3.67 10.12 -43.05
CA MET A 767 -4.18 9.73 -41.74
C MET A 767 -4.36 10.95 -40.84
N TYR A 768 -5.60 11.30 -40.53
CA TYR A 768 -5.86 12.42 -39.63
C TYR A 768 -5.53 12.09 -38.19
N THR A 769 -4.66 12.90 -37.60
CA THR A 769 -4.31 12.79 -36.19
C THR A 769 -5.33 13.52 -35.32
N SER A 770 -5.71 12.90 -34.22
CA SER A 770 -6.68 13.47 -33.26
C SER A 770 -6.12 14.63 -32.40
N GLY A 771 -5.17 15.41 -32.94
CA GLY A 771 -4.25 16.34 -32.25
C GLY A 771 -4.76 16.99 -30.95
N SER A 772 -3.88 17.05 -29.94
CA SER A 772 -4.17 17.66 -28.63
C SER A 772 -4.18 19.20 -28.65
N THR A 773 -3.73 19.84 -29.74
CA THR A 773 -3.48 21.29 -29.82
C THR A 773 -4.03 21.93 -31.11
N GLY A 774 -5.30 21.68 -31.46
CA GLY A 774 -5.98 22.35 -32.58
C GLY A 774 -6.76 21.42 -33.50
N ASN A 775 -7.01 21.86 -34.73
CA ASN A 775 -7.65 21.06 -35.77
C ASN A 775 -6.82 19.81 -36.11
N PRO A 776 -7.46 18.67 -36.40
CA PRO A 776 -6.78 17.46 -36.86
C PRO A 776 -5.88 17.73 -38.07
N LYS A 777 -4.67 17.15 -38.10
CA LYS A 777 -3.75 17.25 -39.25
C LYS A 777 -3.69 15.92 -39.99
N GLY A 778 -3.78 15.96 -41.32
CA GLY A 778 -3.61 14.79 -42.19
C GLY A 778 -2.12 14.47 -42.40
N VAL A 779 -1.65 13.31 -41.94
CA VAL A 779 -0.27 12.84 -42.16
C VAL A 779 -0.19 12.03 -43.45
N LEU A 780 0.78 12.35 -44.30
CA LEU A 780 0.98 11.72 -45.60
C LEU A 780 1.86 10.46 -45.49
N LEU A 781 1.25 9.29 -45.61
CA LEU A 781 1.94 8.00 -45.61
C LEU A 781 1.94 7.39 -47.01
N SER A 782 3.14 7.21 -47.58
CA SER A 782 3.30 6.48 -48.83
C SER A 782 3.14 4.97 -48.63
N HIS A 783 2.97 4.24 -49.74
CA HIS A 783 3.04 2.79 -49.72
C HIS A 783 4.37 2.27 -49.14
N SER A 784 5.50 2.86 -49.55
CA SER A 784 6.83 2.47 -49.08
C SER A 784 7.05 2.75 -47.59
N ASN A 785 6.54 3.87 -47.05
CA ASN A 785 6.62 4.18 -45.62
C ASN A 785 5.99 3.06 -44.79
N ILE A 786 4.78 2.63 -45.19
CA ILE A 786 4.03 1.61 -44.47
C ILE A 786 4.68 0.23 -44.62
N ILE A 787 5.13 -0.14 -45.83
CA ILE A 787 5.74 -1.45 -46.08
C ILE A 787 7.05 -1.65 -45.30
N LEU A 788 7.92 -0.64 -45.27
CA LEU A 788 9.18 -0.72 -44.53
C LEU A 788 8.93 -0.80 -43.01
N ALA A 789 7.92 -0.10 -42.51
CA ALA A 789 7.47 -0.25 -41.14
C ALA A 789 6.89 -1.67 -40.90
N GLN A 790 6.10 -2.22 -41.82
CA GLN A 790 5.53 -3.57 -41.71
C GLN A 790 6.61 -4.65 -41.60
N MET A 791 7.67 -4.56 -42.41
CA MET A 791 8.83 -5.47 -42.33
C MET A 791 9.44 -5.46 -40.92
N ALA A 792 9.63 -4.27 -40.34
CA ALA A 792 10.16 -4.12 -38.98
C ALA A 792 9.18 -4.62 -37.89
N PHE A 793 7.87 -4.50 -38.09
CA PHE A 793 6.85 -5.10 -37.22
C PHE A 793 6.90 -6.63 -37.26
N CYS A 794 7.10 -7.24 -38.43
CA CYS A 794 7.31 -8.69 -38.56
C CYS A 794 8.56 -9.15 -37.78
N ASP A 795 9.64 -8.37 -37.81
CA ASP A 795 10.86 -8.65 -37.06
C ASP A 795 10.60 -8.67 -35.54
N ALA A 796 9.79 -7.72 -35.04
CA ALA A 796 9.45 -7.63 -33.62
C ALA A 796 8.42 -8.70 -33.16
N LEU A 797 7.50 -9.11 -34.04
CA LEU A 797 6.51 -10.15 -33.77
C LEU A 797 7.17 -11.51 -33.46
N GLY A 798 8.30 -11.78 -34.10
CA GLY A 798 9.05 -13.03 -33.96
C GLY A 798 8.33 -14.21 -34.61
N THR A 799 8.43 -15.39 -34.00
CA THR A 799 7.84 -16.61 -34.58
C THR A 799 6.30 -16.60 -34.50
N VAL A 800 5.66 -16.74 -35.66
CA VAL A 800 4.21 -16.94 -35.82
C VAL A 800 3.86 -18.42 -35.64
N LYS A 801 2.77 -18.71 -34.94
CA LYS A 801 2.25 -20.06 -34.73
C LYS A 801 0.98 -20.29 -35.54
N ASP A 802 0.74 -21.53 -35.96
CA ASP A 802 -0.44 -21.87 -36.76
C ASP A 802 -1.78 -21.67 -36.02
N ASP A 803 -1.76 -21.67 -34.68
CA ASP A 803 -2.95 -21.47 -33.85
C ASP A 803 -3.14 -20.02 -33.36
N ASP A 804 -2.34 -19.09 -33.88
CA ASP A 804 -2.42 -17.68 -33.53
C ASP A 804 -3.70 -17.03 -34.05
N VAL A 805 -4.26 -16.13 -33.24
CA VAL A 805 -5.44 -15.34 -33.57
C VAL A 805 -5.29 -13.95 -32.93
N TYR A 806 -5.50 -12.92 -33.73
CA TYR A 806 -5.49 -11.53 -33.31
C TYR A 806 -6.91 -11.04 -33.03
N ILE A 807 -7.06 -10.13 -32.06
CA ILE A 807 -8.33 -9.44 -31.78
C ILE A 807 -8.22 -7.98 -32.21
N GLY A 808 -9.02 -7.58 -33.20
CA GLY A 808 -9.08 -6.21 -33.72
C GLY A 808 -10.24 -5.45 -33.07
N TYR A 809 -9.94 -4.39 -32.32
CA TYR A 809 -10.95 -3.62 -31.58
C TYR A 809 -10.55 -2.17 -31.30
N LEU A 810 -9.28 -1.82 -31.49
CA LEU A 810 -8.87 -0.42 -31.46
C LEU A 810 -9.27 0.22 -32.80
N PRO A 811 -9.39 1.55 -32.88
CA PRO A 811 -9.80 2.22 -34.12
C PRO A 811 -8.80 2.00 -35.27
N LEU A 812 -9.24 1.48 -36.41
CA LEU A 812 -8.45 1.33 -37.64
C LEU A 812 -8.03 2.67 -38.26
N ALA A 813 -8.74 3.75 -37.92
CA ALA A 813 -8.32 5.12 -38.18
C ALA A 813 -7.06 5.56 -37.39
N HIS A 814 -6.59 4.74 -36.44
CA HIS A 814 -5.35 4.96 -35.70
C HIS A 814 -4.23 4.06 -36.25
N VAL A 815 -3.07 4.66 -36.55
CA VAL A 815 -1.92 3.98 -37.18
C VAL A 815 -1.51 2.69 -36.48
N LEU A 816 -1.51 2.66 -35.14
CA LEU A 816 -1.13 1.47 -34.37
C LEU A 816 -1.99 0.23 -34.71
N GLU A 817 -3.31 0.37 -34.74
CA GLU A 817 -4.19 -0.78 -35.04
C GLU A 817 -4.04 -1.19 -36.50
N LEU A 818 -4.04 -0.21 -37.41
CA LEU A 818 -3.84 -0.45 -38.83
C LEU A 818 -2.55 -1.25 -39.08
N MET A 819 -1.45 -0.87 -38.42
CA MET A 819 -0.18 -1.57 -38.54
C MET A 819 -0.26 -2.99 -37.96
N CYS A 820 -0.88 -3.18 -36.79
CA CYS A 820 -1.04 -4.49 -36.16
C CYS A 820 -1.92 -5.44 -36.99
N GLU A 821 -3.03 -4.97 -37.55
CA GLU A 821 -3.91 -5.75 -38.42
C GLU A 821 -3.21 -6.09 -39.74
N ALA A 822 -2.52 -5.13 -40.37
CA ALA A 822 -1.75 -5.40 -41.58
C ALA A 822 -0.60 -6.41 -41.35
N THR A 823 0.11 -6.34 -40.22
CA THR A 823 1.13 -7.34 -39.85
C THR A 823 0.50 -8.71 -39.62
N SER A 824 -0.66 -8.77 -38.96
CA SER A 824 -1.39 -10.01 -38.72
C SER A 824 -1.85 -10.64 -40.02
N PHE A 825 -2.42 -9.84 -40.93
CA PHE A 825 -2.84 -10.27 -42.26
C PHE A 825 -1.66 -10.85 -43.05
N LEU A 826 -0.55 -10.10 -43.12
CA LEU A 826 0.69 -10.50 -43.78
C LEU A 826 1.26 -11.81 -43.23
N SER A 827 1.20 -11.96 -41.91
CA SER A 827 1.75 -13.12 -41.19
C SER A 827 0.87 -14.37 -41.28
N GLY A 828 -0.32 -14.30 -41.90
CA GLY A 828 -1.24 -15.44 -41.93
C GLY A 828 -2.06 -15.62 -40.66
N ILE A 829 -2.14 -14.59 -39.80
CA ILE A 829 -2.83 -14.62 -38.52
C ILE A 829 -4.27 -14.13 -38.70
N PRO A 830 -5.30 -14.95 -38.44
CA PRO A 830 -6.69 -14.53 -38.51
C PRO A 830 -7.02 -13.43 -37.49
N ILE A 831 -7.83 -12.46 -37.90
CA ILE A 831 -8.28 -11.31 -37.11
C ILE A 831 -9.76 -11.49 -36.77
N GLY A 832 -10.08 -11.58 -35.48
CA GLY A 832 -11.46 -11.53 -35.01
C GLY A 832 -11.82 -10.13 -34.53
N TYR A 833 -12.84 -9.52 -35.15
CA TYR A 833 -13.28 -8.17 -34.78
C TYR A 833 -14.08 -8.17 -33.47
N SER A 834 -13.89 -7.11 -32.70
CA SER A 834 -14.49 -6.86 -31.40
C SER A 834 -14.63 -5.34 -31.19
N SER A 835 -15.26 -4.92 -30.11
CA SER A 835 -15.28 -3.54 -29.66
C SER A 835 -14.89 -3.43 -28.19
N PRO A 836 -14.40 -2.28 -27.71
CA PRO A 836 -14.15 -2.07 -26.28
C PRO A 836 -15.37 -2.34 -25.38
N LEU A 837 -16.58 -2.30 -25.96
CA LEU A 837 -17.86 -2.49 -25.27
C LEU A 837 -18.40 -3.93 -25.35
N THR A 838 -17.78 -4.79 -26.14
CA THR A 838 -18.15 -6.22 -26.32
C THR A 838 -17.01 -7.19 -25.98
N MET A 839 -15.81 -6.65 -25.71
CA MET A 839 -14.56 -7.40 -25.54
C MET A 839 -14.63 -8.50 -24.47
N THR A 840 -15.17 -8.22 -23.29
CA THR A 840 -15.25 -9.18 -22.16
C THR A 840 -16.70 -9.56 -21.84
N ASP A 841 -16.90 -10.70 -21.17
CA ASP A 841 -18.24 -11.17 -20.73
C ASP A 841 -18.98 -10.16 -19.81
N THR A 842 -18.26 -9.22 -19.20
CA THR A 842 -18.80 -8.18 -18.34
C THR A 842 -18.89 -6.81 -19.02
N SER A 843 -18.62 -6.73 -20.32
CA SER A 843 -18.63 -5.46 -21.05
C SER A 843 -20.06 -4.90 -21.22
N SER A 844 -20.17 -3.58 -21.34
CA SER A 844 -21.45 -2.87 -21.21
C SER A 844 -22.46 -3.19 -22.32
N LYS A 845 -22.03 -3.57 -23.52
CA LYS A 845 -22.93 -3.99 -24.61
C LYS A 845 -23.24 -5.49 -24.61
N ILE A 846 -22.62 -6.31 -23.75
CA ILE A 846 -22.96 -7.75 -23.68
C ILE A 846 -24.19 -7.97 -22.79
N LYS A 847 -25.17 -8.73 -23.30
CA LYS A 847 -26.33 -9.19 -22.53
C LYS A 847 -25.88 -10.13 -21.41
N ARG A 848 -26.45 -9.98 -20.20
CA ARG A 848 -26.09 -10.84 -19.05
C ARG A 848 -26.36 -12.31 -19.39
N GLY A 849 -25.35 -13.17 -19.16
CA GLY A 849 -25.40 -14.60 -19.48
C GLY A 849 -24.80 -14.96 -20.84
N CYS A 850 -24.54 -13.98 -21.72
CA CYS A 850 -23.84 -14.18 -22.99
C CYS A 850 -22.31 -14.02 -22.81
N LYS A 851 -21.54 -14.58 -23.75
CA LYS A 851 -20.07 -14.44 -23.79
C LYS A 851 -19.65 -13.24 -24.62
N GLY A 852 -18.67 -12.50 -24.12
CA GLY A 852 -17.96 -11.46 -24.86
C GLY A 852 -16.96 -12.04 -25.85
N ASP A 853 -16.28 -11.15 -26.57
CA ASP A 853 -15.43 -11.52 -27.71
C ASP A 853 -14.19 -12.33 -27.31
N THR A 854 -13.50 -11.94 -26.24
CA THR A 854 -12.33 -12.69 -25.77
C THR A 854 -12.71 -14.10 -25.28
N GLY A 855 -13.91 -14.27 -24.74
CA GLY A 855 -14.43 -15.55 -24.27
C GLY A 855 -14.68 -16.56 -25.41
N VAL A 856 -15.09 -16.08 -26.58
CA VAL A 856 -15.36 -16.91 -27.77
C VAL A 856 -14.11 -17.01 -28.67
N LEU A 857 -13.49 -15.89 -29.04
CA LEU A 857 -12.34 -15.83 -29.94
C LEU A 857 -11.10 -16.49 -29.35
N ARG A 858 -10.92 -16.32 -28.02
CA ARG A 858 -9.74 -16.78 -27.27
C ARG A 858 -8.43 -16.33 -27.94
N PRO A 859 -8.17 -15.01 -28.07
CA PRO A 859 -7.04 -14.50 -28.84
C PRO A 859 -5.69 -14.95 -28.26
N THR A 860 -4.68 -15.05 -29.12
CA THR A 860 -3.29 -15.33 -28.73
C THR A 860 -2.43 -14.06 -28.74
N ILE A 861 -2.80 -13.07 -29.55
CA ILE A 861 -2.11 -11.79 -29.67
C ILE A 861 -3.13 -10.67 -29.48
N MET A 862 -2.75 -9.64 -28.72
CA MET A 862 -3.63 -8.52 -28.43
C MET A 862 -2.82 -7.24 -28.34
N THR A 863 -3.28 -6.20 -29.03
CA THR A 863 -2.77 -4.82 -28.86
C THR A 863 -3.66 -4.09 -27.88
N MET A 864 -3.07 -3.28 -27.01
CA MET A 864 -3.76 -2.51 -25.99
C MET A 864 -3.21 -1.09 -25.94
N VAL A 865 -4.02 -0.18 -25.40
CA VAL A 865 -3.57 1.15 -24.95
C VAL A 865 -3.54 1.16 -23.42
N PRO A 866 -2.72 2.01 -22.77
CA PRO A 866 -2.59 2.03 -21.31
C PRO A 866 -3.93 2.07 -20.56
N LEU A 867 -4.92 2.82 -21.08
CA LEU A 867 -6.26 2.87 -20.51
C LEU A 867 -6.94 1.49 -20.38
N ILE A 868 -6.78 0.63 -21.39
CA ILE A 868 -7.35 -0.73 -21.36
C ILE A 868 -6.56 -1.60 -20.37
N VAL A 869 -5.24 -1.44 -20.34
CA VAL A 869 -4.36 -2.15 -19.39
C VAL A 869 -4.72 -1.78 -17.94
N ASP A 870 -4.92 -0.49 -17.65
CA ASP A 870 -5.34 0.03 -16.34
C ASP A 870 -6.73 -0.47 -15.92
N ARG A 871 -7.68 -0.55 -16.87
CA ARG A 871 -9.00 -1.14 -16.59
C ARG A 871 -8.90 -2.61 -16.23
N ILE A 872 -8.05 -3.39 -16.91
CA ILE A 872 -7.81 -4.79 -16.56
C ILE A 872 -7.14 -4.89 -15.19
N TYR A 873 -6.15 -4.03 -14.90
CA TYR A 873 -5.50 -3.97 -13.59
C TYR A 873 -6.53 -3.76 -12.47
N LYS A 874 -7.38 -2.73 -12.60
CA LYS A 874 -8.44 -2.42 -11.63
C LYS A 874 -9.43 -3.56 -11.50
N GLY A 875 -9.88 -4.14 -12.62
CA GLY A 875 -10.81 -5.28 -12.61
C GLY A 875 -10.24 -6.53 -11.91
N ILE A 876 -8.92 -6.76 -12.00
CA ILE A 876 -8.26 -7.84 -11.25
C ILE A 876 -8.16 -7.47 -9.77
N GLN A 877 -7.72 -6.25 -9.44
CA GLN A 877 -7.60 -5.78 -8.06
C GLN A 877 -8.93 -5.82 -7.32
N GLU A 878 -10.03 -5.40 -7.95
CA GLU A 878 -11.38 -5.50 -7.40
C GLU A 878 -11.74 -6.96 -7.07
N LYS A 879 -11.55 -7.89 -8.01
CA LYS A 879 -11.81 -9.33 -7.78
C LYS A 879 -10.94 -9.92 -6.66
N VAL A 880 -9.69 -9.48 -6.55
CA VAL A 880 -8.80 -9.90 -5.45
C VAL A 880 -9.26 -9.27 -4.14
N SER A 881 -9.73 -8.02 -4.14
CA SER A 881 -10.24 -7.35 -2.94
C SER A 881 -11.53 -7.99 -2.41
N GLU A 882 -12.38 -8.48 -3.32
CA GLU A 882 -13.60 -9.25 -3.01
C GLU A 882 -13.28 -10.67 -2.53
N SER A 883 -12.10 -11.21 -2.88
CA SER A 883 -11.66 -12.48 -2.33
C SER A 883 -11.32 -12.32 -0.85
N GLY A 884 -11.81 -13.24 0.00
CA GLY A 884 -11.50 -13.21 1.44
C GLY A 884 -9.99 -13.26 1.72
N GLU A 885 -9.59 -13.06 2.97
CA GLU A 885 -8.17 -12.90 3.36
C GLU A 885 -7.25 -14.06 2.89
N ILE A 886 -7.76 -15.30 2.87
CA ILE A 886 -7.03 -16.46 2.31
C ILE A 886 -6.80 -16.28 0.80
N GLY A 887 -7.83 -15.85 0.05
CA GLY A 887 -7.74 -15.61 -1.39
C GLY A 887 -6.71 -14.53 -1.73
N LYS A 888 -6.70 -13.41 -1.00
CA LYS A 888 -5.70 -12.35 -1.13
C LYS A 888 -4.28 -12.86 -0.86
N ALA A 889 -4.09 -13.62 0.23
CA ALA A 889 -2.78 -14.18 0.59
C ALA A 889 -2.27 -15.19 -0.45
N VAL A 890 -3.14 -16.07 -0.95
CA VAL A 890 -2.82 -17.05 -2.00
C VAL A 890 -2.46 -16.34 -3.31
N PHE A 891 -3.23 -15.33 -3.72
CA PHE A 891 -2.93 -14.54 -4.91
C PHE A 891 -1.57 -13.85 -4.79
N LYS A 892 -1.32 -13.15 -3.67
CA LYS A 892 -0.04 -12.49 -3.41
C LYS A 892 1.13 -13.48 -3.43
N PHE A 893 0.98 -14.66 -2.81
CA PHE A 893 1.99 -15.71 -2.82
C PHE A 893 2.36 -16.16 -4.24
N PHE A 894 1.37 -16.50 -5.06
CA PHE A 894 1.63 -16.94 -6.44
C PHE A 894 2.14 -15.80 -7.33
N TYR A 895 1.68 -14.57 -7.10
CA TYR A 895 2.20 -13.38 -7.76
C TYR A 895 3.70 -13.21 -7.50
N ASP A 896 4.11 -13.19 -6.23
CA ASP A 896 5.50 -13.03 -5.80
C ASP A 896 6.38 -14.21 -6.25
N TYR A 897 5.86 -15.45 -6.14
CA TYR A 897 6.55 -16.66 -6.59
C TYR A 897 6.86 -16.60 -8.09
N ARG A 898 5.86 -16.26 -8.89
CA ARG A 898 6.02 -16.16 -10.34
C ARG A 898 6.99 -15.03 -10.71
N LEU A 899 6.86 -13.87 -10.05
CA LEU A 899 7.72 -12.71 -10.31
C LEU A 899 9.20 -13.03 -10.04
N LYS A 900 9.48 -13.71 -8.91
CA LYS A 900 10.82 -14.20 -8.56
C LYS A 900 11.41 -15.11 -9.65
N TRP A 901 10.64 -16.07 -10.16
CA TRP A 901 11.13 -16.99 -11.19
C TRP A 901 11.25 -16.34 -12.57
N TYR A 902 10.36 -15.40 -12.89
CA TYR A 902 10.40 -14.61 -14.11
C TYR A 902 11.73 -13.85 -14.25
N TYR A 903 12.13 -13.09 -13.22
CA TYR A 903 13.40 -12.36 -13.22
C TYR A 903 14.65 -13.25 -13.15
N ARG A 904 14.48 -14.54 -12.85
CA ARG A 904 15.53 -15.57 -12.97
C ARG A 904 15.58 -16.21 -14.36
N GLY A 905 14.76 -15.75 -15.30
CA GLY A 905 14.70 -16.24 -16.68
C GLY A 905 13.78 -17.46 -16.90
N TYR A 906 13.08 -17.93 -15.86
CA TYR A 906 12.23 -19.12 -15.95
C TYR A 906 10.77 -18.78 -16.27
N LYS A 907 10.05 -19.78 -16.79
CA LYS A 907 8.59 -19.83 -16.95
C LYS A 907 8.02 -20.90 -16.02
N THR A 908 6.90 -20.59 -15.37
CA THR A 908 6.27 -21.44 -14.35
C THR A 908 5.01 -22.11 -14.90
N HIS A 909 5.14 -22.91 -15.97
CA HIS A 909 3.99 -23.40 -16.77
C HIS A 909 2.87 -24.07 -15.97
N ILE A 910 3.20 -24.83 -14.93
CA ILE A 910 2.20 -25.53 -14.11
C ILE A 910 1.49 -24.56 -13.18
N VAL A 911 2.24 -23.70 -12.49
CA VAL A 911 1.68 -22.66 -11.61
C VAL A 911 0.83 -21.66 -12.41
N ASP A 912 1.28 -21.25 -13.59
CA ASP A 912 0.55 -20.38 -14.53
C ASP A 912 -0.83 -20.98 -14.89
N LYS A 913 -0.90 -22.31 -15.05
CA LYS A 913 -2.15 -23.04 -15.38
C LYS A 913 -3.07 -23.27 -14.17
N ILE A 914 -2.57 -23.23 -12.94
CA ILE A 914 -3.36 -23.49 -11.73
C ILE A 914 -3.80 -22.17 -11.10
N ALA A 915 -2.85 -21.28 -10.77
CA ALA A 915 -3.10 -20.06 -10.01
C ALA A 915 -3.69 -18.94 -10.88
N PHE A 916 -3.21 -18.78 -12.11
CA PHE A 916 -3.56 -17.64 -12.97
C PHE A 916 -4.61 -17.96 -14.03
N LYS A 917 -5.11 -19.20 -14.10
CA LYS A 917 -6.06 -19.65 -15.13
C LYS A 917 -7.27 -18.72 -15.26
N LYS A 918 -7.95 -18.42 -14.15
CA LYS A 918 -9.15 -17.56 -14.15
C LYS A 918 -8.84 -16.15 -14.64
N LEU A 919 -7.68 -15.59 -14.28
CA LEU A 919 -7.25 -14.25 -14.70
C LEU A 919 -6.91 -14.22 -16.18
N ARG A 920 -6.23 -15.25 -16.69
CA ARG A 920 -5.95 -15.39 -18.13
C ARG A 920 -7.23 -15.50 -18.96
N HIS A 921 -8.29 -16.12 -18.42
CA HIS A 921 -9.58 -16.22 -19.11
C HIS A 921 -10.28 -14.87 -19.31
N LEU A 922 -9.93 -13.82 -18.55
CA LEU A 922 -10.44 -12.46 -18.78
C LEU A 922 -10.10 -11.95 -20.20
N VAL A 923 -8.98 -12.42 -20.76
CA VAL A 923 -8.53 -12.14 -22.12
C VAL A 923 -8.54 -13.41 -22.98
N GLY A 924 -9.41 -14.38 -22.68
CA GLY A 924 -9.61 -15.58 -23.51
C GLY A 924 -8.66 -16.76 -23.26
N GLY A 925 -7.69 -16.61 -22.35
CA GLY A 925 -6.90 -17.72 -21.80
C GLY A 925 -5.73 -18.21 -22.66
N ARG A 926 -5.63 -17.77 -23.92
CA ARG A 926 -4.57 -18.19 -24.87
C ARG A 926 -3.55 -17.10 -25.21
N VAL A 927 -3.73 -15.88 -24.68
CA VAL A 927 -2.81 -14.77 -24.94
C VAL A 927 -1.37 -15.15 -24.61
N ARG A 928 -0.49 -14.93 -25.59
CA ARG A 928 0.96 -15.18 -25.54
C ARG A 928 1.78 -13.91 -25.80
N ILE A 929 1.23 -12.88 -26.41
CA ILE A 929 1.87 -11.57 -26.61
C ILE A 929 0.83 -10.48 -26.38
N ILE A 930 1.19 -9.48 -25.59
CA ILE A 930 0.43 -8.24 -25.42
C ILE A 930 1.30 -7.09 -25.88
N ALA A 931 0.88 -6.35 -26.90
CA ALA A 931 1.54 -5.11 -27.29
C ALA A 931 0.81 -3.93 -26.64
N CYS A 932 1.55 -2.98 -26.06
CA CYS A 932 0.99 -1.77 -25.48
C CYS A 932 1.68 -0.54 -26.06
N GLY A 933 0.89 0.44 -26.51
CA GLY A 933 1.42 1.67 -27.09
C GLY A 933 0.39 2.80 -27.12
N GLY A 934 0.81 3.94 -27.68
CA GLY A 934 -0.04 5.11 -27.88
C GLY A 934 -0.07 6.11 -26.71
N ALA A 935 0.30 5.71 -25.49
CA ALA A 935 0.49 6.61 -24.34
C ALA A 935 1.49 5.99 -23.33
N PRO A 936 2.00 6.78 -22.37
CA PRO A 936 2.85 6.25 -21.30
C PRO A 936 2.13 5.20 -20.44
N LEU A 937 2.84 4.13 -20.08
CA LEU A 937 2.37 3.09 -19.16
C LEU A 937 3.30 3.04 -17.94
N CYS A 938 2.72 3.16 -16.74
CA CYS A 938 3.48 3.10 -15.49
C CYS A 938 4.09 1.70 -15.28
N ALA A 939 5.27 1.67 -14.63
CA ALA A 939 6.07 0.46 -14.50
C ALA A 939 5.35 -0.63 -13.67
N GLU A 940 4.58 -0.23 -12.65
CA GLU A 940 3.86 -1.16 -11.79
C GLU A 940 2.74 -1.88 -12.54
N THR A 941 1.88 -1.15 -13.28
CA THR A 941 0.82 -1.77 -14.10
C THR A 941 1.42 -2.71 -15.15
N HIS A 942 2.53 -2.30 -15.78
CA HIS A 942 3.25 -3.15 -16.75
C HIS A 942 3.68 -4.47 -16.11
N GLU A 943 4.37 -4.43 -14.97
CA GLU A 943 4.81 -5.63 -14.26
C GLU A 943 3.62 -6.51 -13.86
N PHE A 944 2.60 -5.89 -13.28
CA PHE A 944 1.43 -6.57 -12.75
C PHE A 944 0.68 -7.34 -13.83
N ILE A 945 0.37 -6.70 -14.96
CA ILE A 945 -0.38 -7.33 -16.05
C ILE A 945 0.43 -8.42 -16.74
N ARG A 946 1.72 -8.17 -17.00
CA ARG A 946 2.65 -9.17 -17.54
C ARG A 946 2.71 -10.42 -16.65
N ASN A 947 2.75 -10.22 -15.34
CA ASN A 947 2.83 -11.33 -14.39
C ASN A 947 1.50 -12.08 -14.28
N THR A 948 0.38 -11.38 -14.11
CA THR A 948 -0.95 -11.97 -13.87
C THR A 948 -1.58 -12.62 -15.10
N LEU A 949 -1.39 -12.05 -16.29
CA LEU A 949 -1.83 -12.67 -17.55
C LEU A 949 -0.83 -13.71 -18.07
N CYS A 950 0.33 -13.85 -17.42
CA CYS A 950 1.40 -14.77 -17.77
C CYS A 950 1.89 -14.64 -19.22
N ALA A 951 1.84 -13.43 -19.78
CA ALA A 951 2.24 -13.13 -21.15
C ALA A 951 3.21 -11.93 -21.16
N PRO A 952 4.24 -11.92 -22.02
CA PRO A 952 5.04 -10.72 -22.25
C PRO A 952 4.14 -9.56 -22.67
N LEU A 953 4.32 -8.42 -21.99
CA LEU A 953 3.76 -7.13 -22.36
C LEU A 953 4.91 -6.32 -22.96
N VAL A 954 4.87 -6.09 -24.27
CA VAL A 954 5.88 -5.30 -24.99
C VAL A 954 5.38 -3.86 -25.11
N GLN A 955 6.19 -2.90 -24.68
CA GLN A 955 5.88 -1.49 -24.88
C GLN A 955 6.45 -1.03 -26.22
N GLY A 956 5.63 -0.31 -27.00
CA GLY A 956 6.02 0.33 -28.24
C GLY A 956 5.76 1.83 -28.19
N TYR A 957 6.69 2.60 -28.76
CA TYR A 957 6.54 4.03 -29.00
C TYR A 957 6.65 4.31 -30.49
N GLY A 958 5.78 5.19 -30.96
CA GLY A 958 5.65 5.56 -32.36
C GLY A 958 4.52 6.56 -32.52
N LEU A 959 4.58 7.31 -33.62
CA LEU A 959 3.58 8.31 -33.97
C LEU A 959 3.04 8.03 -35.38
N THR A 960 2.06 8.81 -35.80
CA THR A 960 1.50 8.66 -37.15
C THR A 960 2.55 9.04 -38.19
N GLU A 961 3.34 10.06 -37.88
CA GLU A 961 4.45 10.62 -38.63
C GLU A 961 5.60 9.62 -38.85
N THR A 962 5.60 8.49 -38.13
CA THR A 962 6.59 7.41 -38.28
C THR A 962 5.95 6.05 -38.60
N ALA A 963 4.70 6.03 -39.07
CA ALA A 963 3.95 4.81 -39.34
C ALA A 963 3.92 3.84 -38.14
N ALA A 964 3.74 4.37 -36.92
CA ALA A 964 3.82 3.66 -35.63
C ALA A 964 5.18 3.00 -35.30
N CYS A 965 6.20 3.22 -36.12
CA CYS A 965 7.44 2.44 -36.10
C CYS A 965 8.62 3.29 -35.63
N SER A 966 8.74 3.49 -34.32
CA SER A 966 9.91 4.19 -33.74
C SER A 966 10.70 3.28 -32.83
N THR A 967 10.12 2.83 -31.72
CA THR A 967 10.76 1.86 -30.82
C THR A 967 9.82 0.76 -30.35
N ILE A 968 10.37 -0.41 -30.03
CA ILE A 968 9.64 -1.52 -29.45
C ILE A 968 10.50 -2.31 -28.46
N SER A 969 9.87 -2.74 -27.38
CA SER A 969 10.51 -3.60 -26.38
C SER A 969 10.63 -5.02 -26.92
N MET A 970 11.81 -5.62 -26.77
CA MET A 970 12.01 -7.02 -27.11
C MET A 970 11.19 -7.92 -26.18
N GLN A 971 10.68 -9.05 -26.70
CA GLN A 971 9.98 -10.04 -25.87
C GLN A 971 10.88 -10.64 -24.78
N SER A 972 12.20 -10.60 -24.96
CA SER A 972 13.20 -11.00 -23.98
C SER A 972 13.45 -9.93 -22.90
N ASP A 973 13.05 -8.67 -23.11
CA ASP A 973 13.24 -7.60 -22.14
C ASP A 973 12.32 -7.81 -20.93
N MET A 974 12.93 -7.89 -19.75
CA MET A 974 12.25 -8.09 -18.48
C MET A 974 12.06 -6.77 -17.72
N SER A 975 12.63 -5.67 -18.20
CA SER A 975 12.46 -4.34 -17.60
C SER A 975 11.05 -3.77 -17.80
N THR A 976 10.75 -2.67 -17.12
CA THR A 976 9.46 -1.96 -17.15
C THR A 976 9.70 -0.45 -17.14
N GLY A 977 8.73 0.33 -17.61
CA GLY A 977 8.83 1.81 -17.64
C GLY A 977 9.83 2.34 -18.67
N ARG A 978 9.97 1.64 -19.80
CA ARG A 978 10.86 1.91 -20.94
C ARG A 978 10.09 1.64 -22.24
N ALA A 979 10.41 2.36 -23.31
CA ALA A 979 9.72 2.30 -24.59
C ALA A 979 10.41 1.41 -25.65
N GLY A 980 11.47 0.70 -25.26
CA GLY A 980 12.14 -0.27 -26.12
C GLY A 980 13.25 0.31 -27.01
N VAL A 981 13.77 -0.52 -27.92
CA VAL A 981 14.85 -0.14 -28.85
C VAL A 981 14.30 0.35 -30.17
N PRO A 982 15.09 1.08 -30.98
CA PRO A 982 14.71 1.42 -32.35
C PRO A 982 14.23 0.18 -33.12
N PHE A 983 13.25 0.36 -34.00
CA PHE A 983 12.92 -0.64 -35.01
C PHE A 983 14.04 -0.75 -36.07
N GLY A 984 14.15 -1.87 -36.78
CA GLY A 984 15.21 -2.08 -37.77
C GLY A 984 15.24 -1.05 -38.90
N CYS A 985 14.08 -0.46 -39.25
CA CYS A 985 13.97 0.57 -40.29
C CYS A 985 14.18 2.00 -39.79
N CYS A 986 14.33 2.21 -38.48
CA CYS A 986 14.33 3.53 -37.84
C CYS A 986 15.58 3.71 -36.97
N ASP A 987 16.24 4.85 -37.11
CA ASP A 987 17.27 5.32 -36.20
C ASP A 987 16.67 6.34 -35.23
N ILE A 988 17.17 6.33 -33.99
CA ILE A 988 16.77 7.29 -32.95
C ILE A 988 17.95 8.20 -32.62
N ARG A 989 17.78 9.51 -32.79
CA ARG A 989 18.77 10.54 -32.42
C ARG A 989 18.25 11.33 -31.24
N LEU A 990 19.05 11.46 -30.18
CA LEU A 990 18.81 12.47 -29.15
C LEU A 990 19.52 13.77 -29.52
N VAL A 991 18.77 14.87 -29.50
CA VAL A 991 19.27 16.24 -29.72
C VAL A 991 19.10 17.05 -28.44
N ASN A 992 20.05 17.93 -28.12
CA ASN A 992 19.96 18.77 -26.93
C ASN A 992 18.68 19.61 -26.94
N TRP A 993 18.10 19.81 -25.77
CA TRP A 993 17.05 20.79 -25.56
C TRP A 993 17.49 21.73 -24.44
N ASP A 994 18.10 22.85 -24.83
CA ASP A 994 18.75 23.78 -23.92
C ASP A 994 17.77 24.46 -22.96
N GLU A 995 16.56 24.80 -23.43
CA GLU A 995 15.53 25.44 -22.59
C GLU A 995 15.09 24.54 -21.43
N GLY A 996 14.98 23.24 -21.68
CA GLY A 996 14.62 22.24 -20.68
C GLY A 996 15.80 21.70 -19.86
N ASN A 997 17.03 22.12 -20.15
CA ASN A 997 18.27 21.59 -19.57
C ASN A 997 18.41 20.06 -19.72
N TYR A 998 18.07 19.52 -20.90
CA TYR A 998 18.29 18.12 -21.26
C TYR A 998 19.40 18.03 -22.30
N ARG A 999 20.52 17.38 -21.95
CA ARG A 999 21.71 17.31 -22.80
C ARG A 999 22.13 15.87 -23.07
N VAL A 1000 22.65 15.62 -24.27
CA VAL A 1000 23.21 14.32 -24.64
C VAL A 1000 24.47 13.97 -23.84
N THR A 1001 25.05 14.94 -23.15
CA THR A 1001 26.20 14.77 -22.24
C THR A 1001 25.79 14.41 -20.80
N ASP A 1002 24.48 14.44 -20.49
CA ASP A 1002 23.98 14.15 -19.15
C ASP A 1002 24.38 12.74 -18.67
N LYS A 1003 24.50 12.60 -17.34
CA LYS A 1003 24.82 11.35 -16.64
C LYS A 1003 23.71 11.00 -15.65
N PRO A 1004 23.40 9.71 -15.44
CA PRO A 1004 24.09 8.52 -15.97
C PRO A 1004 23.80 8.22 -17.46
N PHE A 1005 22.75 8.80 -18.04
CA PHE A 1005 22.31 8.52 -19.41
C PHE A 1005 22.13 9.81 -20.22
N PRO A 1006 22.43 9.79 -21.54
CA PRO A 1006 22.16 10.93 -22.43
C PRO A 1006 20.67 11.22 -22.50
N ARG A 1007 20.30 12.51 -22.48
CA ARG A 1007 18.91 12.98 -22.57
C ARG A 1007 18.75 14.03 -23.66
N GLY A 1008 17.57 14.14 -24.23
CA GLY A 1008 17.30 15.13 -25.27
C GLY A 1008 15.96 14.93 -25.97
N GLU A 1009 15.69 15.77 -26.95
CA GLU A 1009 14.59 15.56 -27.89
C GLU A 1009 14.86 14.32 -28.75
N ILE A 1010 13.83 13.49 -28.88
CA ILE A 1010 13.87 12.29 -29.72
C ILE A 1010 13.56 12.71 -31.15
N CYS A 1011 14.53 12.52 -32.04
CA CYS A 1011 14.36 12.63 -33.49
C CYS A 1011 14.42 11.24 -34.12
N MET A 1012 13.50 10.93 -35.02
CA MET A 1012 13.41 9.63 -35.68
C MET A 1012 13.78 9.77 -37.15
N GLY A 1013 14.75 8.98 -37.60
CA GLY A 1013 15.25 9.02 -38.98
C GLY A 1013 15.09 7.68 -39.66
N GLY A 1014 14.51 7.67 -40.86
CA GLY A 1014 14.28 6.42 -41.60
C GLY A 1014 13.28 6.58 -42.73
N HIS A 1015 13.21 5.57 -43.58
CA HIS A 1015 12.28 5.56 -44.72
C HIS A 1015 10.83 5.31 -44.31
N ASN A 1016 10.57 4.95 -43.04
CA ASN A 1016 9.23 4.88 -42.47
C ASN A 1016 8.69 6.24 -42.00
N VAL A 1017 9.51 7.30 -42.05
CA VAL A 1017 9.10 8.66 -41.71
C VAL A 1017 8.21 9.21 -42.82
N ALA A 1018 7.07 9.79 -42.43
CA ALA A 1018 6.05 10.32 -43.33
C ALA A 1018 6.58 11.42 -44.27
N LEU A 1019 5.85 11.65 -45.36
CA LEU A 1019 6.20 12.68 -46.34
C LEU A 1019 5.95 14.11 -45.82
N GLY A 1020 5.13 14.26 -44.78
CA GLY A 1020 4.77 15.54 -44.19
C GLY A 1020 3.29 15.59 -43.81
N TYR A 1021 2.79 16.81 -43.66
CA TYR A 1021 1.36 17.07 -43.43
C TYR A 1021 0.69 17.55 -44.71
N TYR A 1022 -0.51 17.05 -44.97
CA TYR A 1022 -1.31 17.41 -46.13
C TYR A 1022 -1.69 18.90 -46.10
N ASN A 1023 -1.42 19.62 -47.19
CA ASN A 1023 -1.68 21.06 -47.35
C ASN A 1023 -1.12 21.96 -46.23
N LEU A 1024 -0.07 21.53 -45.52
CA LEU A 1024 0.55 22.27 -44.42
C LEU A 1024 2.09 22.31 -44.54
N PRO A 1025 2.65 23.05 -45.51
CA PRO A 1025 4.09 23.08 -45.77
C PRO A 1025 4.91 23.66 -44.61
N GLU A 1026 4.45 24.74 -43.97
CA GLU A 1026 5.16 25.35 -42.83
C GLU A 1026 5.29 24.40 -41.64
N ALA A 1027 4.21 23.67 -41.31
CA ALA A 1027 4.24 22.67 -40.27
C ALA A 1027 5.14 21.48 -40.65
N THR A 1028 5.19 21.15 -41.94
CA THR A 1028 6.03 20.07 -42.47
C THR A 1028 7.51 20.43 -42.35
N GLU A 1029 7.93 21.62 -42.77
CA GLU A 1029 9.33 22.07 -42.67
C GLU A 1029 9.80 22.23 -41.21
N LYS A 1030 8.87 22.59 -40.32
CA LYS A 1030 9.16 22.68 -38.89
C LYS A 1030 9.45 21.32 -38.26
N ASP A 1031 8.63 20.32 -38.56
CA ASP A 1031 8.66 19.04 -37.87
C ASP A 1031 9.50 17.98 -38.61
N PHE A 1032 9.69 18.11 -39.93
CA PHE A 1032 10.45 17.20 -40.78
C PHE A 1032 11.67 17.88 -41.38
N PHE A 1033 12.80 17.17 -41.46
CA PHE A 1033 14.03 17.68 -42.06
C PHE A 1033 14.85 16.56 -42.69
N GLU A 1034 15.78 16.90 -43.57
CA GLU A 1034 16.69 15.93 -44.20
C GLU A 1034 18.11 16.08 -43.65
N SER A 1035 18.73 14.94 -43.31
CA SER A 1035 20.11 14.86 -42.81
C SER A 1035 20.67 13.48 -43.10
N ASP A 1036 21.95 13.42 -43.47
CA ASP A 1036 22.67 12.16 -43.79
C ASP A 1036 21.98 11.32 -44.87
N GLY A 1037 21.36 11.98 -45.87
CA GLY A 1037 20.63 11.32 -46.96
C GLY A 1037 19.34 10.62 -46.51
N ARG A 1038 18.78 11.00 -45.36
CA ARG A 1038 17.55 10.44 -44.80
C ARG A 1038 16.62 11.53 -44.32
N ARG A 1039 15.32 11.21 -44.31
CA ARG A 1039 14.31 12.04 -43.68
C ARG A 1039 14.23 11.77 -42.19
N TRP A 1040 14.13 12.84 -41.42
CA TRP A 1040 14.03 12.86 -39.97
C TRP A 1040 12.78 13.60 -39.53
N PHE A 1041 12.22 13.18 -38.41
CA PHE A 1041 11.07 13.78 -37.76
C PHE A 1041 11.42 14.19 -36.34
N ARG A 1042 11.13 15.45 -35.99
CA ARG A 1042 11.23 16.00 -34.63
C ARG A 1042 9.97 15.65 -33.86
N SER A 1043 10.05 14.71 -32.93
CA SER A 1043 8.85 14.25 -32.21
C SER A 1043 8.25 15.30 -31.26
N GLY A 1044 9.05 16.26 -30.79
CA GLY A 1044 8.68 17.10 -29.67
C GLY A 1044 8.61 16.36 -28.34
N ASP A 1045 9.08 15.11 -28.27
CA ASP A 1045 9.14 14.28 -27.07
C ASP A 1045 10.58 14.20 -26.55
N ILE A 1046 10.74 14.25 -25.23
CA ILE A 1046 12.03 14.15 -24.53
C ILE A 1046 12.24 12.71 -24.07
N GLY A 1047 13.43 12.18 -24.32
CA GLY A 1047 13.81 10.83 -23.92
C GLY A 1047 15.20 10.74 -23.33
N GLU A 1048 15.47 9.60 -22.70
CA GLU A 1048 16.81 9.15 -22.33
C GLU A 1048 17.11 7.81 -23.03
N ILE A 1049 18.36 7.59 -23.42
CA ILE A 1049 18.82 6.30 -23.94
C ILE A 1049 19.65 5.60 -22.87
N GLN A 1050 19.21 4.42 -22.45
CA GLN A 1050 19.86 3.65 -21.40
C GLN A 1050 21.06 2.85 -21.92
N TYR A 1051 21.81 2.23 -20.99
CA TYR A 1051 23.07 1.53 -21.30
C TYR A 1051 22.96 0.40 -22.32
N ASP A 1052 21.78 -0.20 -22.49
CA ASP A 1052 21.50 -1.28 -23.45
C ASP A 1052 20.86 -0.79 -24.76
N GLY A 1053 20.84 0.53 -24.97
CA GLY A 1053 20.32 1.17 -26.18
C GLY A 1053 18.79 1.33 -26.21
N VAL A 1054 18.11 1.04 -25.11
CA VAL A 1054 16.66 1.20 -24.99
C VAL A 1054 16.30 2.64 -24.63
N VAL A 1055 15.31 3.16 -25.33
CA VAL A 1055 14.73 4.48 -25.11
C VAL A 1055 13.75 4.42 -23.95
N LYS A 1056 13.83 5.40 -23.07
CA LYS A 1056 12.79 5.72 -22.08
C LYS A 1056 12.27 7.12 -22.37
N ILE A 1057 10.96 7.23 -22.54
CA ILE A 1057 10.28 8.52 -22.71
C ILE A 1057 10.21 9.21 -21.35
N ILE A 1058 10.60 10.48 -21.30
CA ILE A 1058 10.48 11.33 -20.12
C ILE A 1058 9.10 12.00 -20.16
N ASP A 1059 8.86 12.87 -21.14
CA ASP A 1059 7.54 13.47 -21.42
C ASP A 1059 7.58 14.26 -22.74
N ARG A 1060 6.47 14.87 -23.13
CA ARG A 1060 6.40 15.83 -24.24
C ARG A 1060 6.99 17.17 -23.83
N LYS A 1061 7.72 17.85 -24.72
CA LYS A 1061 8.21 19.22 -24.48
C LYS A 1061 7.13 20.18 -24.00
N LYS A 1062 5.91 20.06 -24.55
CA LYS A 1062 4.75 20.90 -24.20
C LYS A 1062 4.09 20.52 -22.87
N ASP A 1063 4.27 19.28 -22.41
CA ASP A 1063 3.69 18.77 -21.17
C ASP A 1063 4.66 18.92 -19.98
N LEU A 1064 5.89 19.35 -20.24
CA LEU A 1064 6.88 19.72 -19.22
C LEU A 1064 6.64 21.16 -18.77
N VAL A 1065 6.05 21.31 -17.59
CA VAL A 1065 5.77 22.63 -17.00
C VAL A 1065 6.85 22.97 -15.98
N LYS A 1066 7.49 24.12 -16.17
CA LYS A 1066 8.41 24.69 -15.17
C LYS A 1066 7.60 25.44 -14.11
N LEU A 1067 7.61 24.97 -12.87
CA LEU A 1067 7.01 25.67 -11.73
C LEU A 1067 7.86 26.86 -11.30
N GLN A 1068 7.31 27.73 -10.46
CA GLN A 1068 7.98 28.97 -10.01
C GLN A 1068 9.33 28.72 -9.33
N ALA A 1069 9.50 27.59 -8.64
CA ALA A 1069 10.76 27.17 -8.02
C ALA A 1069 11.86 26.75 -9.03
N GLY A 1070 11.54 26.74 -10.33
CA GLY A 1070 12.46 26.38 -11.41
C GLY A 1070 12.50 24.90 -11.77
N GLU A 1071 11.73 24.07 -11.05
CA GLU A 1071 11.62 22.62 -11.25
C GLU A 1071 10.64 22.31 -12.40
N TYR A 1072 10.98 21.31 -13.22
CA TYR A 1072 10.10 20.82 -14.28
C TYR A 1072 9.23 19.66 -13.79
N VAL A 1073 7.92 19.77 -13.96
CA VAL A 1073 6.94 18.71 -13.71
C VAL A 1073 6.55 18.06 -15.03
N SER A 1074 6.67 16.74 -15.06
CA SER A 1074 6.17 15.89 -16.14
C SER A 1074 4.70 15.55 -15.85
N LEU A 1075 3.78 16.30 -16.44
CA LEU A 1075 2.34 16.11 -16.20
C LEU A 1075 1.87 14.71 -16.62
N GLY A 1076 2.37 14.20 -17.75
CA GLY A 1076 2.01 12.88 -18.26
C GLY A 1076 2.45 11.74 -17.33
N LYS A 1077 3.65 11.87 -16.72
CA LYS A 1077 4.13 10.93 -15.70
C LYS A 1077 3.20 10.94 -14.49
N VAL A 1078 2.93 12.11 -13.92
CA VAL A 1078 2.07 12.25 -12.72
C VAL A 1078 0.69 11.64 -12.98
N GLU A 1079 0.09 11.94 -14.13
CA GLU A 1079 -1.20 11.38 -14.53
C GLU A 1079 -1.16 9.86 -14.61
N SER A 1080 -0.15 9.28 -15.27
CA SER A 1080 -0.03 7.82 -15.41
C SER A 1080 0.11 7.10 -14.07
N GLU A 1081 0.82 7.70 -13.11
CA GLU A 1081 0.99 7.15 -11.77
C GLU A 1081 -0.30 7.29 -10.94
N LEU A 1082 -0.90 8.48 -10.91
CA LEU A 1082 -2.13 8.73 -10.13
C LEU A 1082 -3.36 7.99 -10.68
N LYS A 1083 -3.39 7.69 -11.98
CA LYS A 1083 -4.47 6.92 -12.63
C LYS A 1083 -4.57 5.47 -12.15
N THR A 1084 -3.51 4.93 -11.54
CA THR A 1084 -3.53 3.61 -10.89
C THR A 1084 -4.33 3.61 -9.59
N CYS A 1085 -4.65 4.78 -9.03
CA CYS A 1085 -5.47 4.90 -7.83
C CYS A 1085 -6.92 4.45 -8.10
N ALA A 1086 -7.49 3.65 -7.20
CA ALA A 1086 -8.84 3.08 -7.37
C ALA A 1086 -9.96 4.13 -7.50
N ILE A 1087 -9.78 5.29 -6.85
CA ILE A 1087 -10.75 6.40 -6.90
C ILE A 1087 -10.76 7.14 -8.23
N VAL A 1088 -9.71 7.03 -9.06
CA VAL A 1088 -9.56 7.79 -10.30
C VAL A 1088 -10.03 6.94 -11.48
N GLU A 1089 -11.01 7.42 -12.24
CA GLU A 1089 -11.33 6.86 -13.58
C GLU A 1089 -10.48 7.56 -14.65
N ASN A 1090 -10.43 8.89 -14.60
CA ASN A 1090 -9.57 9.71 -15.44
C ASN A 1090 -9.06 10.93 -14.65
N ILE A 1091 -7.92 11.48 -15.06
CA ILE A 1091 -7.28 12.61 -14.36
C ILE A 1091 -6.59 13.51 -15.39
N CYS A 1092 -6.68 14.82 -15.20
CA CYS A 1092 -5.87 15.82 -15.90
C CYS A 1092 -5.15 16.66 -14.85
N VAL A 1093 -3.81 16.62 -14.86
CA VAL A 1093 -2.98 17.44 -13.99
C VAL A 1093 -2.64 18.73 -14.74
N TYR A 1094 -2.74 19.84 -14.04
CA TYR A 1094 -2.44 21.16 -14.55
C TYR A 1094 -1.36 21.81 -13.69
N GLY A 1095 -0.37 22.43 -14.34
CA GLY A 1095 0.68 23.19 -13.68
C GLY A 1095 0.70 24.61 -14.21
N ASP A 1096 0.82 25.58 -13.31
CA ASP A 1096 1.03 26.99 -13.63
C ASP A 1096 2.48 27.38 -13.30
N SER A 1097 3.18 28.01 -14.24
CA SER A 1097 4.56 28.44 -14.06
C SER A 1097 4.74 29.53 -12.99
N THR A 1098 3.68 30.22 -12.62
CA THR A 1098 3.67 31.22 -11.55
C THR A 1098 3.42 30.63 -10.16
N LYS A 1099 3.16 29.32 -10.07
CA LYS A 1099 2.80 28.61 -8.84
C LYS A 1099 3.86 27.58 -8.47
N ASN A 1100 3.84 27.14 -7.20
CA ASN A 1100 4.80 26.20 -6.62
C ASN A 1100 4.32 24.74 -6.61
N PHE A 1101 3.10 24.46 -7.07
CA PHE A 1101 2.49 23.13 -7.07
C PHE A 1101 1.53 22.96 -8.26
N CYS A 1102 1.27 21.70 -8.64
CA CYS A 1102 0.26 21.36 -9.63
C CYS A 1102 -1.12 21.10 -8.99
N VAL A 1103 -2.17 21.18 -9.78
CA VAL A 1103 -3.56 20.88 -9.39
C VAL A 1103 -4.13 19.79 -10.28
N ALA A 1104 -5.21 19.12 -9.86
CA ALA A 1104 -5.79 18.01 -10.62
C ALA A 1104 -7.30 18.13 -10.83
N LEU A 1105 -7.74 17.83 -12.04
CA LEU A 1105 -9.14 17.58 -12.38
C LEU A 1105 -9.34 16.06 -12.43
N VAL A 1106 -10.20 15.53 -11.57
CA VAL A 1106 -10.33 14.08 -11.35
C VAL A 1106 -11.75 13.64 -11.67
N VAL A 1107 -11.91 12.74 -12.64
CA VAL A 1107 -13.16 12.00 -12.86
C VAL A 1107 -13.14 10.79 -11.92
N PRO A 1108 -13.98 10.73 -10.87
CA PRO A 1108 -13.89 9.69 -9.86
C PRO A 1108 -14.68 8.42 -10.24
N THR A 1109 -14.18 7.27 -9.81
CA THR A 1109 -14.91 6.00 -9.91
C THR A 1109 -16.06 5.99 -8.90
N GLN A 1110 -17.28 5.71 -9.37
CA GLN A 1110 -18.50 5.87 -8.57
C GLN A 1110 -18.54 5.01 -7.30
N LYS A 1111 -18.14 3.73 -7.37
CA LYS A 1111 -18.15 2.81 -6.22
C LYS A 1111 -17.20 3.27 -5.10
N PRO A 1112 -15.89 3.49 -5.34
CA PRO A 1112 -14.98 4.05 -4.35
C PRO A 1112 -15.43 5.41 -3.79
N LEU A 1113 -15.95 6.30 -4.63
CA LEU A 1113 -16.44 7.61 -4.17
C LEU A 1113 -17.63 7.45 -3.21
N THR A 1114 -18.57 6.56 -3.54
CA THR A 1114 -19.72 6.25 -2.68
C THR A 1114 -19.28 5.66 -1.34
N ALA A 1115 -18.23 4.83 -1.33
CA ALA A 1115 -17.67 4.28 -0.11
C ALA A 1115 -17.04 5.37 0.78
N ILE A 1116 -16.36 6.36 0.19
CA ILE A 1116 -15.83 7.54 0.90
C ILE A 1116 -17.00 8.38 1.44
N ALA A 1117 -18.00 8.68 0.62
CA ALA A 1117 -19.19 9.42 1.03
C ALA A 1117 -19.93 8.72 2.20
N THR A 1118 -20.04 7.39 2.15
CA THR A 1118 -20.66 6.58 3.22
C THR A 1118 -19.87 6.69 4.52
N LYS A 1119 -18.53 6.61 4.48
CA LYS A 1119 -17.67 6.81 5.66
C LYS A 1119 -17.81 8.20 6.27
N LEU A 1120 -18.12 9.21 5.45
CA LEU A 1120 -18.37 10.59 5.90
C LEU A 1120 -19.83 10.85 6.27
N GLY A 1121 -20.70 9.83 6.28
CA GLY A 1121 -22.13 9.98 6.61
C GLY A 1121 -22.97 10.68 5.53
N LYS A 1122 -22.47 10.78 4.29
CA LYS A 1122 -23.09 11.48 3.15
C LYS A 1122 -23.56 10.54 2.04
N ALA A 1123 -23.97 9.32 2.39
CA ALA A 1123 -24.37 8.29 1.42
C ALA A 1123 -25.65 8.63 0.62
N ASN A 1124 -26.44 9.60 1.11
CA ASN A 1124 -27.69 10.06 0.52
C ASN A 1124 -27.52 11.09 -0.61
N LEU A 1125 -26.31 11.63 -0.83
CA LEU A 1125 -26.05 12.57 -1.91
C LEU A 1125 -26.10 11.89 -3.28
N SER A 1126 -26.58 12.59 -4.30
CA SER A 1126 -26.41 12.16 -5.69
C SER A 1126 -24.94 12.23 -6.11
N PHE A 1127 -24.55 11.51 -7.16
CA PHE A 1127 -23.15 11.49 -7.64
C PHE A 1127 -22.61 12.92 -7.94
N GLN A 1128 -23.44 13.77 -8.56
CA GLN A 1128 -23.08 15.15 -8.84
C GLN A 1128 -22.87 15.97 -7.55
N GLN A 1129 -23.74 15.78 -6.55
CA GLN A 1129 -23.59 16.42 -5.24
C GLN A 1129 -22.36 15.91 -4.48
N MET A 1130 -22.02 14.62 -4.62
CA MET A 1130 -20.80 14.05 -4.03
C MET A 1130 -19.54 14.70 -4.62
N CYS A 1131 -19.51 14.94 -5.94
CA CYS A 1131 -18.40 15.62 -6.61
C CYS A 1131 -18.28 17.11 -6.22
N ALA A 1132 -19.39 17.77 -5.88
CA ALA A 1132 -19.40 19.18 -5.47
C ALA A 1132 -19.09 19.38 -3.97
N ASP A 1133 -19.11 18.32 -3.16
CA ASP A 1133 -18.94 18.40 -1.71
C ASP A 1133 -17.46 18.64 -1.30
N PRO A 1134 -17.15 19.70 -0.53
CA PRO A 1134 -15.77 20.02 -0.14
C PRO A 1134 -15.11 18.99 0.77
N GLU A 1135 -15.86 18.32 1.64
CA GLU A 1135 -15.29 17.30 2.55
C GLU A 1135 -14.96 16.02 1.77
N ILE A 1136 -15.81 15.62 0.83
CA ILE A 1136 -15.53 14.49 -0.07
C ILE A 1136 -14.32 14.82 -0.95
N THR A 1137 -14.27 16.03 -1.52
CA THR A 1137 -13.13 16.50 -2.33
C THR A 1137 -11.82 16.46 -1.54
N ASN A 1138 -11.82 16.94 -0.30
CA ASN A 1138 -10.64 16.88 0.58
C ASN A 1138 -10.26 15.44 0.98
N ALA A 1139 -11.23 14.56 1.19
CA ALA A 1139 -10.95 13.15 1.47
C ALA A 1139 -10.31 12.46 0.26
N VAL A 1140 -10.81 12.74 -0.96
CA VAL A 1140 -10.23 12.22 -2.20
C VAL A 1140 -8.84 12.81 -2.43
N LEU A 1141 -8.61 14.09 -2.13
CA LEU A 1141 -7.29 14.72 -2.22
C LEU A 1141 -6.28 14.03 -1.32
N LYS A 1142 -6.64 13.73 -0.06
CA LYS A 1142 -5.76 12.97 0.84
C LYS A 1142 -5.45 11.57 0.30
N VAL A 1143 -6.45 10.87 -0.23
CA VAL A 1143 -6.25 9.55 -0.87
C VAL A 1143 -5.27 9.66 -2.04
N LEU A 1144 -5.43 10.65 -2.90
CA LEU A 1144 -4.54 10.90 -4.04
C LEU A 1144 -3.13 11.30 -3.63
N GLN A 1145 -2.98 12.12 -2.57
CA GLN A 1145 -1.67 12.52 -2.05
C GLN A 1145 -0.93 11.34 -1.42
N THR A 1146 -1.62 10.50 -0.64
CA THR A 1146 -1.06 9.26 -0.10
C THR A 1146 -0.66 8.30 -1.23
N HIS A 1147 -1.51 8.16 -2.25
CA HIS A 1147 -1.24 7.32 -3.42
C HIS A 1147 -0.03 7.84 -4.20
N GLY A 1148 0.01 9.13 -4.53
CA GLY A 1148 1.13 9.76 -5.25
C GLY A 1148 2.46 9.61 -4.51
N ALA A 1149 2.46 9.78 -3.18
CA ALA A 1149 3.66 9.53 -2.37
C ALA A 1149 4.11 8.06 -2.44
N SER A 1150 3.17 7.11 -2.46
CA SER A 1150 3.49 5.68 -2.61
C SER A 1150 4.06 5.34 -3.99
N CYS A 1151 3.63 6.05 -5.03
CA CYS A 1151 4.18 5.98 -6.39
C CYS A 1151 5.54 6.69 -6.53
N LYS A 1152 6.13 7.18 -5.43
CA LYS A 1152 7.41 7.93 -5.40
C LYS A 1152 7.39 9.21 -6.24
N LEU A 1153 6.22 9.83 -6.38
CA LEU A 1153 6.13 11.21 -6.87
C LEU A 1153 6.73 12.13 -5.81
N ILE A 1154 7.53 13.10 -6.25
CA ILE A 1154 8.08 14.13 -5.37
C ILE A 1154 7.02 15.17 -5.02
N LYS A 1155 7.20 15.88 -3.90
CA LYS A 1155 6.14 16.70 -3.30
C LYS A 1155 5.48 17.71 -4.27
N PHE A 1156 6.26 18.33 -5.14
CA PHE A 1156 5.75 19.32 -6.12
C PHE A 1156 5.07 18.68 -7.35
N GLU A 1157 5.32 17.39 -7.61
CA GLU A 1157 4.61 16.58 -8.63
C GLU A 1157 3.24 16.11 -8.12
N ILE A 1158 3.00 16.08 -6.81
CA ILE A 1158 1.73 15.65 -6.23
C ILE A 1158 0.75 16.84 -6.21
N PRO A 1159 -0.48 16.69 -6.72
CA PRO A 1159 -1.46 17.77 -6.73
C PRO A 1159 -1.72 18.35 -5.33
N GLY A 1160 -1.56 19.67 -5.19
CA GLY A 1160 -1.82 20.42 -3.97
C GLY A 1160 -3.32 20.65 -3.72
N ALA A 1161 -4.10 20.69 -4.79
CA ALA A 1161 -5.56 20.79 -4.78
C ALA A 1161 -6.16 19.98 -5.94
N LEU A 1162 -7.44 19.61 -5.81
CA LEU A 1162 -8.17 18.96 -6.90
C LEU A 1162 -9.64 19.39 -6.96
N THR A 1163 -10.24 19.19 -8.12
CA THR A 1163 -11.69 19.27 -8.34
C THR A 1163 -12.20 17.92 -8.86
N LEU A 1164 -13.32 17.44 -8.30
CA LEU A 1164 -13.99 16.23 -8.76
C LEU A 1164 -14.95 16.55 -9.90
N CYS A 1165 -14.69 16.00 -11.08
CA CYS A 1165 -15.53 16.14 -12.27
C CYS A 1165 -16.63 15.07 -12.26
N HIS A 1166 -17.89 15.48 -12.30
CA HIS A 1166 -19.03 14.55 -12.35
C HIS A 1166 -19.30 14.03 -13.77
N ASP A 1167 -18.82 14.72 -14.80
CA ASP A 1167 -18.95 14.28 -16.18
C ASP A 1167 -17.85 13.28 -16.56
N LEU A 1168 -18.26 12.17 -17.18
CA LEU A 1168 -17.33 11.24 -17.78
C LEU A 1168 -16.78 11.84 -19.07
N TRP A 1169 -15.48 12.09 -19.13
CA TRP A 1169 -14.86 12.63 -20.34
C TRP A 1169 -14.94 11.64 -21.50
N THR A 1170 -15.67 12.03 -22.54
CA THR A 1170 -15.85 11.26 -23.77
C THR A 1170 -15.31 12.04 -24.97
N PRO A 1171 -14.97 11.37 -26.09
CA PRO A 1171 -14.53 12.05 -27.30
C PRO A 1171 -15.57 13.04 -27.85
N ASP A 1172 -16.86 12.73 -27.71
CA ASP A 1172 -17.96 13.58 -28.19
C ASP A 1172 -18.04 14.93 -27.45
N MET A 1173 -17.63 14.97 -26.17
CA MET A 1173 -17.51 16.24 -25.42
C MET A 1173 -16.29 17.08 -25.84
N GLY A 1174 -15.42 16.54 -26.70
CA GLY A 1174 -14.19 17.20 -27.12
C GLY A 1174 -13.12 17.34 -26.03
N LEU A 1175 -13.29 16.72 -24.86
CA LEU A 1175 -12.35 16.78 -23.72
C LEU A 1175 -11.23 15.73 -23.82
N VAL A 1176 -11.52 14.60 -24.47
CA VAL A 1176 -10.51 13.60 -24.83
C VAL A 1176 -10.49 13.41 -26.34
N THR A 1177 -9.36 12.93 -26.87
CA THR A 1177 -9.25 12.56 -28.27
C THR A 1177 -10.07 11.30 -28.54
N ALA A 1178 -10.28 11.03 -29.82
CA ALA A 1178 -10.89 9.78 -30.29
C ALA A 1178 -10.19 8.50 -29.77
N ALA A 1179 -8.91 8.60 -29.43
CA ALA A 1179 -8.10 7.55 -28.81
C ALA A 1179 -8.07 7.64 -27.26
N PHE A 1180 -9.01 8.37 -26.66
CA PHE A 1180 -9.11 8.63 -25.21
C PHE A 1180 -7.88 9.28 -24.58
N LYS A 1181 -7.09 10.04 -25.36
CA LYS A 1181 -5.98 10.86 -24.84
C LYS A 1181 -6.53 12.21 -24.34
N LEU A 1182 -5.91 12.82 -23.35
CA LEU A 1182 -6.38 14.10 -22.82
C LEU A 1182 -6.17 15.24 -23.84
N LYS A 1183 -7.21 16.05 -24.09
CA LYS A 1183 -7.06 17.33 -24.78
C LYS A 1183 -6.89 18.43 -23.73
N ARG A 1184 -5.67 18.55 -23.19
CA ARG A 1184 -5.35 19.41 -22.04
C ARG A 1184 -5.91 20.82 -22.15
N LYS A 1185 -5.74 21.48 -23.30
CA LYS A 1185 -6.25 22.84 -23.53
C LYS A 1185 -7.78 22.90 -23.44
N ASN A 1186 -8.49 21.99 -24.09
CA ASN A 1186 -9.95 21.94 -24.03
C ASN A 1186 -10.46 21.64 -22.61
N ILE A 1187 -9.78 20.74 -21.88
CA ILE A 1187 -10.10 20.45 -20.48
C ILE A 1187 -9.86 21.69 -19.61
N GLN A 1188 -8.73 22.38 -19.82
CA GLN A 1188 -8.41 23.62 -19.15
C GLN A 1188 -9.47 24.68 -19.42
N ASP A 1189 -9.83 24.93 -20.67
CA ASP A 1189 -10.82 25.93 -21.06
C ASP A 1189 -12.20 25.61 -20.45
N HIS A 1190 -12.58 24.32 -20.44
CA HIS A 1190 -13.85 23.85 -19.88
C HIS A 1190 -13.91 24.00 -18.34
N TYR A 1191 -12.82 23.72 -17.64
CA TYR A 1191 -12.72 23.78 -16.17
C TYR A 1191 -11.91 24.99 -15.67
N GLN A 1192 -11.82 26.07 -16.45
CA GLN A 1192 -10.93 27.20 -16.15
C GLN A 1192 -11.30 27.88 -14.83
N SER A 1193 -12.59 27.99 -14.53
CA SER A 1193 -13.09 28.54 -13.26
C SER A 1193 -12.67 27.68 -12.06
N ASP A 1194 -12.70 26.36 -12.19
CA ASP A 1194 -12.25 25.42 -11.16
C ASP A 1194 -10.74 25.48 -10.96
N ILE A 1195 -9.97 25.57 -12.03
CA ILE A 1195 -8.50 25.72 -11.98
C ILE A 1195 -8.13 27.00 -11.23
N ASN A 1196 -8.79 28.11 -11.55
CA ASN A 1196 -8.55 29.38 -10.86
C ASN A 1196 -8.89 29.28 -9.37
N ARG A 1197 -10.00 28.60 -9.02
CA ARG A 1197 -10.39 28.34 -7.62
C ARG A 1197 -9.38 27.48 -6.87
N MET A 1198 -8.75 26.52 -7.52
CA MET A 1198 -7.73 25.67 -6.88
C MET A 1198 -6.41 26.40 -6.60
N TYR A 1199 -6.13 27.49 -7.33
CA TYR A 1199 -4.91 28.29 -7.18
C TYR A 1199 -5.10 29.61 -6.42
N ALA A 1200 -6.35 30.01 -6.16
CA ALA A 1200 -6.72 31.08 -5.25
C ALA A 1200 -6.60 30.59 -3.81
#